data_AF-A0AB40CGZ7-F1
#
_entry.id   AF-A0AB40CGZ7-F1
#
_cell.length_a   1.000
_cell.length_b   1.000
_cell.length_c   1.000
_cell.angle_alpha   90.00
_cell.angle_beta   90.00
_cell.angle_gamma   90.00
#
_symmetry.space_group_name_H-M   'P 1'
#
loop_
_entity.id
_entity.type
_entity.pdbx_description
1 polymer ?
#
loop_
_entity_poly.entity_id
_entity_poly.type
_entity_poly.pdbx_seq_one_letter_code
_entity_poly.pdbx_strand_id
1 'polypeptide(L)'
;MLNNATHHLSRILLLLQLPKKKHQTITPTTRRRRRRRRRSLTSSSSSSSASPPMQMQTPSTGEQQDDDDNNIKKSIYHYHTVTKHSYPSSYAPGPHNLDWSNQPNPFLRFLSSPSISLPHPSSPSPSPHYPLLFSSSFPSPPLPFSILSLSYLLFHSLSLSAWKSTSFSTWSLRVNPSSGNLHPTESHLISPSLPPSHPPFIAHYSPKDHSLQLRSFLPSPLVPNSLLLAFSSVLWREAWKYGERAFRYCNHDVGHAIAAAAISAASLGWDSRLLDSLSHSDLDSLLAIKATYPPPPPQFPDRPVRGRFPWIEAQHPDCVLALFPFGSDVSIDYSALRDAISRLSDLEWLGKPAPLSKDHVCWDLIYKTAEAVKKPYTPSDGFSVNPFRPSGLISKALYKDFTVWDVVRKRRSAVDMDGVHVMERDTFYQILLHCLPSGELGPEEKQGKQFALPFRVLTWDAEVHAVLFVHSVAGLPRGLYFLVRNEDHFESLKRAMRQEFEWDRPTGCPAGLPLYRLAKGDCQELAKQLSCHQEIASDGCFSLGMVARFDPVLREKGAWMYPRLFWESGVLGQVLYLEAHAVGISATGIGCYFDDAVHQILGLDGLEFQSLYHFTIGSPVLDKRIMSLPAYPGPDIDA
;
A
#
# COMPACT_ATOMS: atom_id res chain seq x y z
N MET A 1 44.08 13.72 -1.60
CA MET A 1 43.10 12.86 -0.90
C MET A 1 41.79 12.74 -1.69
N LEU A 2 41.84 12.35 -2.97
CA LEU A 2 40.66 12.33 -3.87
C LEU A 2 40.33 10.93 -4.46
N ASN A 3 41.00 9.86 -4.00
CA ASN A 3 40.91 8.52 -4.59
C ASN A 3 40.23 7.43 -3.74
N ASN A 4 39.72 7.73 -2.53
CA ASN A 4 39.09 6.69 -1.68
C ASN A 4 37.59 6.45 -1.98
N ALA A 5 36.83 7.47 -2.42
CA ALA A 5 35.36 7.35 -2.51
C ALA A 5 34.86 6.44 -3.66
N THR A 6 35.55 6.43 -4.81
CA THR A 6 35.20 5.57 -5.97
C THR A 6 35.49 4.09 -5.72
N HIS A 7 36.35 3.77 -4.74
CA HIS A 7 36.73 2.40 -4.41
C HIS A 7 35.66 1.65 -3.60
N HIS A 8 34.78 2.36 -2.88
CA HIS A 8 33.83 1.74 -1.94
C HIS A 8 32.62 1.13 -2.62
N LEU A 9 31.89 1.87 -3.47
CA LEU A 9 30.80 1.28 -4.25
C LEU A 9 31.34 0.24 -5.22
N SER A 10 32.52 0.48 -5.82
CA SER A 10 33.21 -0.51 -6.65
C SER A 10 33.56 -1.78 -5.88
N ARG A 11 33.93 -1.71 -4.58
CA ARG A 11 34.14 -2.89 -3.70
C ARG A 11 32.83 -3.56 -3.32
N ILE A 12 31.77 -2.82 -3.04
CA ILE A 12 30.41 -3.36 -2.77
C ILE A 12 29.88 -4.08 -4.02
N LEU A 13 30.05 -3.46 -5.19
CA LEU A 13 29.77 -4.02 -6.51
C LEU A 13 30.74 -5.14 -6.89
N LEU A 14 31.99 -5.16 -6.38
CA LEU A 14 32.95 -6.26 -6.60
C LEU A 14 32.60 -7.48 -5.73
N LEU A 15 32.23 -7.25 -4.47
CA LEU A 15 31.71 -8.27 -3.55
C LEU A 15 30.43 -8.90 -4.10
N LEU A 16 29.71 -8.15 -4.94
CA LEU A 16 28.54 -8.57 -5.68
C LEU A 16 28.82 -8.57 -7.20
N GLN A 17 30.00 -9.01 -7.66
CA GLN A 17 30.17 -9.48 -9.03
C GLN A 17 29.32 -10.75 -9.20
N LEU A 18 28.02 -10.52 -9.34
CA LEU A 18 27.03 -11.52 -9.61
C LEU A 18 27.38 -12.14 -10.97
N PRO A 19 27.53 -13.47 -11.06
CA PRO A 19 28.08 -14.11 -12.24
C PRO A 19 27.22 -13.81 -13.46
N LYS A 20 27.80 -13.11 -14.45
CA LYS A 20 27.25 -13.01 -15.81
C LYS A 20 27.19 -14.42 -16.42
N LYS A 21 26.03 -15.09 -16.38
CA LYS A 21 25.87 -16.34 -17.11
C LYS A 21 25.86 -16.05 -18.62
N LYS A 22 26.93 -16.49 -19.30
CA LYS A 22 26.95 -16.70 -20.75
C LYS A 22 25.75 -17.58 -21.12
N HIS A 23 25.01 -17.18 -22.15
CA HIS A 23 24.00 -18.03 -22.78
C HIS A 23 24.63 -19.37 -23.17
N GLN A 24 24.22 -20.44 -22.49
CA GLN A 24 24.38 -21.80 -22.98
C GLN A 24 22.97 -22.37 -23.18
N THR A 25 22.64 -22.56 -24.45
CA THR A 25 21.53 -23.34 -24.95
C THR A 25 21.63 -24.77 -24.40
N ILE A 26 20.64 -25.19 -23.62
CA ILE A 26 20.53 -26.57 -23.12
C ILE A 26 19.42 -27.26 -23.92
N THR A 27 19.82 -28.18 -24.79
CA THR A 27 18.95 -29.20 -25.40
C THR A 27 18.62 -30.29 -24.37
N PRO A 28 17.38 -30.83 -24.37
CA PRO A 28 16.95 -31.78 -23.35
C PRO A 28 17.44 -33.19 -23.67
N THR A 29 18.20 -33.80 -22.76
CA THR A 29 18.46 -35.24 -22.75
C THR A 29 17.62 -35.95 -21.69
N THR A 30 16.99 -37.02 -22.14
CA THR A 30 16.08 -37.91 -21.46
C THR A 30 16.74 -38.64 -20.29
N ARG A 31 16.07 -38.70 -19.12
CA ARG A 31 16.51 -39.53 -17.99
C ARG A 31 15.46 -40.57 -17.58
N ARG A 32 15.87 -41.83 -17.76
CA ARG A 32 15.20 -43.09 -17.42
C ARG A 32 14.81 -43.18 -15.93
N ARG A 33 13.57 -43.65 -15.71
CA ARG A 33 13.03 -44.17 -14.44
C ARG A 33 13.87 -45.34 -13.90
N ARG A 34 14.17 -45.33 -12.60
CA ARG A 34 14.55 -46.53 -11.82
C ARG A 34 13.57 -46.74 -10.67
N ARG A 35 12.80 -47.83 -10.77
CA ARG A 35 11.98 -48.44 -9.71
C ARG A 35 12.86 -48.89 -8.53
N ARG A 36 12.42 -48.67 -7.30
CA ARG A 36 12.88 -49.44 -6.13
C ARG A 36 11.70 -50.02 -5.36
N ARG A 37 11.93 -51.26 -4.92
CA ARG A 37 11.00 -52.28 -4.42
C ARG A 37 10.50 -52.01 -2.99
N ARG A 38 9.26 -52.45 -2.74
CA ARG A 38 8.62 -52.73 -1.44
C ARG A 38 9.36 -53.81 -0.63
N ARG A 39 9.38 -53.65 0.70
CA ARG A 39 9.42 -54.69 1.76
C ARG A 39 8.64 -54.10 2.95
N SER A 40 7.40 -54.52 3.16
CA SER A 40 6.90 -55.63 4.01
C SER A 40 7.05 -55.37 5.52
N LEU A 41 5.88 -55.25 6.15
CA LEU A 41 5.60 -55.07 7.57
C LEU A 41 5.98 -56.30 8.40
N THR A 42 6.32 -56.06 9.66
CA THR A 42 6.22 -57.04 10.76
C THR A 42 5.72 -56.32 12.02
N SER A 43 4.67 -56.90 12.60
CA SER A 43 3.98 -56.55 13.84
C SER A 43 4.58 -57.27 15.05
N SER A 44 4.63 -56.62 16.22
CA SER A 44 4.64 -57.31 17.51
C SER A 44 4.19 -56.40 18.67
N SER A 45 3.02 -56.75 19.21
CA SER A 45 2.55 -56.78 20.61
C SER A 45 3.07 -55.83 21.71
N SER A 46 2.05 -55.32 22.41
CA SER A 46 1.91 -54.67 23.71
C SER A 46 2.70 -55.21 24.92
N SER A 47 3.08 -54.29 25.82
CA SER A 47 3.05 -54.51 27.27
C SER A 47 2.73 -53.19 28.01
N SER A 48 1.95 -53.32 29.08
CA SER A 48 1.32 -52.29 29.90
C SER A 48 2.16 -51.94 31.12
N SER A 49 2.30 -50.65 31.45
CA SER A 49 2.72 -50.21 32.78
C SER A 49 2.04 -48.89 33.17
N ALA A 50 1.59 -48.83 34.42
CA ALA A 50 0.66 -47.87 35.00
C ALA A 50 1.20 -46.44 35.17
N SER A 51 0.31 -45.46 35.04
CA SER A 51 0.54 -44.02 35.24
C SER A 51 0.33 -43.60 36.71
N PRO A 52 1.13 -42.68 37.26
CA PRO A 52 0.84 -41.99 38.52
C PRO A 52 -0.10 -40.78 38.30
N PRO A 53 -0.74 -40.24 39.35
CA PRO A 53 -1.94 -39.41 39.23
C PRO A 53 -1.63 -37.99 38.74
N MET A 54 -2.54 -37.49 37.89
CA MET A 54 -2.59 -36.11 37.40
C MET A 54 -2.68 -35.11 38.56
N GLN A 55 -1.64 -34.29 38.71
CA GLN A 55 -1.83 -32.95 39.26
C GLN A 55 -2.46 -32.09 38.17
N MET A 56 -3.68 -31.61 38.42
CA MET A 56 -4.26 -30.53 37.63
C MET A 56 -3.45 -29.26 37.89
N GLN A 57 -2.46 -29.00 37.05
CA GLN A 57 -1.99 -27.64 36.83
C GLN A 57 -3.03 -26.96 35.95
N THR A 58 -3.76 -26.01 36.53
CA THR A 58 -4.45 -24.97 35.76
C THR A 58 -3.42 -24.32 34.84
N PRO A 59 -3.61 -24.28 33.50
CA PRO A 59 -2.72 -23.53 32.63
C PRO A 59 -2.78 -22.08 33.09
N SER A 60 -1.62 -21.48 33.33
CA SER A 60 -1.57 -20.04 33.53
C SER A 60 -2.06 -19.39 32.23
N THR A 61 -3.08 -18.55 32.32
CA THR A 61 -3.65 -17.84 31.15
C THR A 61 -2.61 -16.92 30.47
N GLY A 62 -1.52 -16.59 31.17
CA GLY A 62 -0.39 -15.84 30.62
C GLY A 62 0.50 -16.67 29.69
N GLU A 63 0.86 -17.91 30.04
CA GLU A 63 1.76 -18.75 29.21
C GLU A 63 1.10 -19.16 27.90
N GLN A 64 -0.21 -19.46 27.89
CA GLN A 64 -0.95 -19.78 26.66
C GLN A 64 -1.08 -18.58 25.72
N GLN A 65 -1.28 -17.39 26.27
CA GLN A 65 -1.43 -16.16 25.47
C GLN A 65 -0.08 -15.71 24.87
N ASP A 66 1.02 -15.88 25.62
CA ASP A 66 2.38 -15.63 25.12
C ASP A 66 2.79 -16.64 24.03
N ASP A 67 2.42 -17.92 24.18
CA ASP A 67 2.66 -18.95 23.16
C ASP A 67 1.86 -18.69 21.87
N ASP A 68 0.60 -18.26 21.98
CA ASP A 68 -0.25 -17.92 20.83
C ASP A 68 0.26 -16.69 20.08
N ASP A 69 0.64 -15.62 20.79
CA ASP A 69 1.20 -14.41 20.15
C ASP A 69 2.55 -14.71 19.48
N ASN A 70 3.38 -15.56 20.09
CA ASN A 70 4.62 -16.05 19.47
C ASN A 70 4.36 -16.87 18.20
N ASN A 71 3.31 -17.70 18.19
CA ASN A 71 2.93 -18.48 17.01
C ASN A 71 2.39 -17.59 15.88
N ILE A 72 1.58 -16.58 16.21
CA ILE A 72 1.10 -15.57 15.25
C ILE A 72 2.29 -14.85 14.61
N LYS A 73 3.22 -14.34 15.41
CA LYS A 73 4.43 -13.66 14.92
C LYS A 73 5.26 -14.56 14.01
N LYS A 74 5.48 -15.83 14.38
CA LYS A 74 6.16 -16.82 13.52
C LYS A 74 5.44 -17.00 12.18
N SER A 75 4.10 -17.01 12.16
CA SER A 75 3.33 -17.09 10.91
C SER A 75 3.56 -15.87 10.01
N ILE A 76 3.64 -14.67 10.58
CA ILE A 76 3.91 -13.45 9.80
C ILE A 76 5.35 -13.42 9.27
N TYR A 77 6.33 -13.82 10.08
CA TYR A 77 7.72 -13.95 9.62
C TYR A 77 7.81 -15.00 8.52
N HIS A 78 7.12 -16.12 8.66
CA HIS A 78 7.04 -17.16 7.63
C HIS A 78 6.46 -16.61 6.33
N TYR A 79 5.28 -15.96 6.39
CA TYR A 79 4.66 -15.33 5.22
C TYR A 79 5.60 -14.34 4.54
N HIS A 80 6.22 -13.46 5.33
CA HIS A 80 7.16 -12.49 4.79
C HIS A 80 8.32 -13.22 4.08
N THR A 81 8.97 -14.18 4.73
CA THR A 81 10.11 -14.90 4.14
C THR A 81 9.74 -15.67 2.87
N VAL A 82 8.66 -16.44 2.85
CA VAL A 82 8.33 -17.27 1.67
C VAL A 82 7.79 -16.47 0.49
N THR A 83 7.27 -15.27 0.74
CA THR A 83 6.81 -14.37 -0.32
C THR A 83 7.89 -13.43 -0.86
N LYS A 84 9.15 -13.53 -0.40
CA LYS A 84 10.29 -12.80 -0.97
C LYS A 84 10.60 -13.28 -2.40
N HIS A 85 11.17 -12.40 -3.21
CA HIS A 85 11.90 -12.85 -4.40
C HIS A 85 13.36 -13.07 -4.01
N SER A 86 13.89 -14.26 -4.30
CA SER A 86 15.26 -14.64 -3.95
C SER A 86 16.15 -14.61 -5.18
N TYR A 87 17.24 -13.85 -5.11
CA TYR A 87 18.29 -13.85 -6.12
C TYR A 87 19.37 -14.89 -5.78
N PRO A 88 19.89 -15.67 -6.76
CA PRO A 88 19.48 -15.81 -8.16
C PRO A 88 18.43 -16.94 -8.37
N SER A 89 17.83 -17.45 -7.29
CA SER A 89 17.16 -18.75 -7.29
C SER A 89 15.73 -18.74 -7.86
N SER A 90 14.87 -17.82 -7.42
CA SER A 90 13.43 -17.92 -7.68
C SER A 90 12.64 -16.67 -7.33
N TYR A 91 11.63 -16.37 -8.13
CA TYR A 91 10.55 -15.46 -7.74
C TYR A 91 9.63 -16.12 -6.70
N ALA A 92 8.91 -15.30 -5.92
CA ALA A 92 7.87 -15.74 -5.00
C ALA A 92 6.84 -16.67 -5.68
N PRO A 93 6.25 -17.63 -4.95
CA PRO A 93 5.28 -18.56 -5.51
C PRO A 93 4.07 -17.84 -6.12
N GLY A 94 3.79 -18.17 -7.38
CA GLY A 94 2.74 -17.57 -8.19
C GLY A 94 2.18 -18.55 -9.21
N PRO A 95 1.13 -18.15 -9.95
CA PRO A 95 0.57 -18.99 -11.00
C PRO A 95 1.61 -19.26 -12.09
N HIS A 96 1.66 -20.51 -12.58
CA HIS A 96 2.58 -20.88 -13.67
C HIS A 96 2.27 -20.15 -14.98
N ASN A 97 0.99 -19.90 -15.26
CA ASN A 97 0.49 -19.15 -16.41
C ASN A 97 -0.74 -18.33 -15.97
N LEU A 98 -0.99 -17.19 -16.64
CA LEU A 98 -2.17 -16.37 -16.39
C LEU A 98 -3.38 -16.90 -17.16
N ASP A 99 -4.46 -17.17 -16.43
CA ASP A 99 -5.75 -17.57 -16.98
C ASP A 99 -6.61 -16.33 -17.28
N TRP A 100 -6.35 -15.70 -18.42
CA TRP A 100 -7.04 -14.49 -18.87
C TRP A 100 -8.56 -14.68 -19.03
N SER A 101 -9.02 -15.91 -19.30
CA SER A 101 -10.45 -16.22 -19.44
C SER A 101 -11.21 -16.20 -18.12
N ASN A 102 -10.48 -16.18 -17.00
CA ASN A 102 -10.98 -16.17 -15.64
C ASN A 102 -10.41 -14.99 -14.83
N GLN A 103 -9.88 -13.96 -15.51
CA GLN A 103 -9.46 -12.73 -14.85
C GLN A 103 -10.63 -12.16 -14.04
N PRO A 104 -10.42 -11.84 -12.75
CA PRO A 104 -11.50 -11.33 -11.91
C PRO A 104 -11.97 -9.98 -12.43
N ASN A 105 -13.29 -9.80 -12.47
CA ASN A 105 -13.86 -8.52 -12.86
C ASN A 105 -13.33 -7.41 -11.92
N PRO A 106 -12.74 -6.33 -12.46
CA PRO A 106 -12.18 -5.26 -11.65
C PRO A 106 -13.26 -4.34 -11.04
N PHE A 107 -14.54 -4.59 -11.29
CA PHE A 107 -15.67 -3.80 -10.82
C PHE A 107 -16.65 -4.68 -10.05
N LEU A 108 -16.59 -4.61 -8.71
CA LEU A 108 -17.62 -5.24 -7.88
C LEU A 108 -18.95 -4.50 -8.09
N ARG A 109 -20.02 -5.26 -8.28
CA ARG A 109 -21.38 -4.74 -8.38
C ARG A 109 -22.26 -5.46 -7.39
N PHE A 110 -23.08 -4.71 -6.66
CA PHE A 110 -24.16 -5.28 -5.86
C PHE A 110 -25.45 -5.31 -6.68
N LEU A 111 -25.77 -6.50 -7.20
CA LEU A 111 -26.94 -6.74 -8.03
C LEU A 111 -28.22 -6.36 -7.27
N SER A 112 -29.14 -5.69 -7.96
CA SER A 112 -30.42 -5.22 -7.41
C SER A 112 -30.32 -4.16 -6.29
N SER A 113 -29.13 -3.64 -5.99
CA SER A 113 -28.97 -2.49 -5.09
C SER A 113 -29.40 -1.19 -5.81
N PRO A 114 -30.25 -0.35 -5.20
CA PRO A 114 -30.55 0.99 -5.72
C PRO A 114 -29.27 1.85 -5.80
N SER A 115 -29.13 2.66 -6.84
CA SER A 115 -27.93 3.47 -7.04
C SER A 115 -28.24 4.97 -7.02
N ILE A 116 -27.39 5.75 -6.33
CA ILE A 116 -27.36 7.21 -6.38
C ILE A 116 -26.26 7.61 -7.37
N SER A 117 -26.66 8.19 -8.51
CA SER A 117 -25.70 8.70 -9.49
C SER A 117 -24.95 9.91 -8.94
N LEU A 118 -23.64 9.97 -9.13
CA LEU A 118 -22.83 11.12 -8.74
C LEU A 118 -22.57 11.99 -9.99
N PRO A 119 -22.76 13.31 -9.90
CA PRO A 119 -22.51 14.19 -11.04
C PRO A 119 -21.02 14.23 -11.38
N HIS A 120 -20.65 14.04 -12.65
CA HIS A 120 -19.25 14.22 -13.06
C HIS A 120 -18.82 15.69 -12.89
N PRO A 121 -17.71 15.97 -12.19
CA PRO A 121 -17.18 17.32 -12.04
C PRO A 121 -16.90 18.01 -13.40
N SER A 122 -17.50 19.18 -13.61
CA SER A 122 -17.29 20.03 -14.80
C SER A 122 -16.14 21.03 -14.58
N SER A 123 -15.50 21.50 -15.65
CA SER A 123 -14.51 22.58 -15.61
C SER A 123 -15.14 23.95 -15.90
N PRO A 124 -14.73 25.08 -15.27
CA PRO A 124 -13.70 25.19 -14.24
C PRO A 124 -14.24 24.86 -12.84
N SER A 125 -13.41 24.22 -12.02
CA SER A 125 -13.79 23.70 -10.72
C SER A 125 -12.82 24.25 -9.64
N PRO A 126 -13.25 24.46 -8.38
CA PRO A 126 -12.55 25.30 -7.38
C PRO A 126 -11.29 24.69 -6.73
N SER A 127 -10.52 23.85 -7.44
CA SER A 127 -9.32 23.22 -6.86
C SER A 127 -8.21 24.23 -6.58
N PRO A 128 -7.54 24.16 -5.42
CA PRO A 128 -6.32 24.93 -5.19
C PRO A 128 -5.18 24.45 -6.10
N HIS A 129 -4.18 25.32 -6.29
CA HIS A 129 -2.89 24.92 -6.91
C HIS A 129 -2.19 23.87 -6.06
N TYR A 130 -1.57 22.89 -6.70
CA TYR A 130 -0.99 21.72 -6.03
C TYR A 130 -0.05 22.05 -4.85
N PRO A 131 0.99 22.89 -4.98
CA PRO A 131 1.91 23.16 -3.87
C PRO A 131 1.26 23.89 -2.68
N LEU A 132 0.17 24.62 -2.91
CA LEU A 132 -0.53 25.35 -1.85
C LEU A 132 -1.22 24.41 -0.86
N LEU A 133 -1.59 23.20 -1.30
CA LEU A 133 -2.22 22.21 -0.43
C LEU A 133 -1.30 21.78 0.74
N PHE A 134 0.02 21.89 0.54
CA PHE A 134 1.03 21.48 1.52
C PHE A 134 1.60 22.65 2.31
N SER A 135 1.52 23.89 1.80
CA SER A 135 2.12 25.08 2.44
C SER A 135 1.12 25.96 3.19
N SER A 136 -0.16 25.89 2.82
CA SER A 136 -1.24 26.68 3.41
C SER A 136 -2.34 25.77 3.94
N SER A 137 -3.13 26.24 4.91
CA SER A 137 -4.30 25.51 5.41
C SER A 137 -5.25 25.12 4.28
N PHE A 138 -6.13 24.16 4.55
CA PHE A 138 -7.09 23.68 3.57
C PHE A 138 -8.06 24.79 3.13
N PRO A 139 -8.72 24.67 1.96
CA PRO A 139 -9.69 25.65 1.48
C PRO A 139 -10.73 26.01 2.55
N SER A 140 -11.01 27.30 2.68
CA SER A 140 -11.93 27.85 3.67
C SER A 140 -12.94 28.81 3.01
N PRO A 141 -14.25 28.70 3.33
CA PRO A 141 -14.84 27.70 4.22
C PRO A 141 -14.81 26.29 3.59
N PRO A 142 -14.78 25.21 4.41
CA PRO A 142 -14.93 23.85 3.93
C PRO A 142 -16.24 23.65 3.15
N LEU A 143 -16.21 22.82 2.10
CA LEU A 143 -17.45 22.49 1.38
C LEU A 143 -18.40 21.70 2.30
N PRO A 144 -19.72 21.97 2.29
CA PRO A 144 -20.67 21.19 3.07
C PRO A 144 -20.78 19.76 2.50
N PHE A 145 -21.18 18.80 3.35
CA PHE A 145 -21.52 17.46 2.86
C PHE A 145 -22.78 17.50 1.99
N SER A 146 -22.63 17.05 0.75
CA SER A 146 -23.69 16.99 -0.26
C SER A 146 -23.32 15.95 -1.31
N ILE A 147 -24.28 15.51 -2.13
CA ILE A 147 -24.00 14.60 -3.26
C ILE A 147 -22.90 15.17 -4.18
N LEU A 148 -22.85 16.49 -4.38
CA LEU A 148 -21.84 17.13 -5.21
C LEU A 148 -20.43 17.07 -4.59
N SER A 149 -20.29 17.39 -3.30
CA SER A 149 -18.97 17.33 -2.64
C SER A 149 -18.48 15.90 -2.44
N LEU A 150 -19.39 14.93 -2.26
CA LEU A 150 -19.06 13.50 -2.30
C LEU A 150 -18.61 13.04 -3.69
N SER A 151 -19.25 13.56 -4.73
CA SER A 151 -18.77 13.33 -6.09
C SER A 151 -17.34 13.83 -6.26
N TYR A 152 -17.03 15.07 -5.86
CA TYR A 152 -15.66 15.58 -5.92
C TYR A 152 -14.68 14.70 -5.15
N LEU A 153 -15.02 14.31 -3.90
CA LEU A 153 -14.19 13.44 -3.09
C LEU A 153 -13.84 12.14 -3.84
N LEU A 154 -14.86 11.42 -4.32
CA LEU A 154 -14.67 10.10 -4.93
C LEU A 154 -14.08 10.21 -6.34
N PHE A 155 -14.43 11.24 -7.10
CA PHE A 155 -13.93 11.49 -8.45
C PHE A 155 -12.42 11.78 -8.46
N HIS A 156 -11.92 12.51 -7.46
CA HIS A 156 -10.53 12.91 -7.34
C HIS A 156 -9.69 12.00 -6.44
N SER A 157 -10.24 10.88 -5.95
CA SER A 157 -9.49 9.89 -5.14
C SER A 157 -9.57 8.46 -5.67
N LEU A 158 -10.75 7.96 -6.07
CA LEU A 158 -11.00 6.52 -6.25
C LEU A 158 -11.63 6.17 -7.60
N SER A 159 -12.10 7.16 -8.35
CA SER A 159 -12.78 6.95 -9.64
C SER A 159 -11.83 6.56 -10.77
N LEU A 160 -12.40 6.23 -11.93
CA LEU A 160 -11.65 6.07 -13.16
C LEU A 160 -11.02 7.40 -13.57
N SER A 161 -9.74 7.39 -13.95
CA SER A 161 -8.99 8.56 -14.38
C SER A 161 -8.86 8.64 -15.91
N ALA A 162 -8.88 7.51 -16.60
CA ALA A 162 -8.93 7.37 -18.06
C ALA A 162 -9.18 5.91 -18.44
N TRP A 163 -9.44 5.67 -19.72
CA TRP A 163 -9.26 4.35 -20.32
C TRP A 163 -8.06 4.38 -21.28
N LYS A 164 -7.38 3.25 -21.40
CA LYS A 164 -6.32 3.05 -22.38
C LYS A 164 -6.74 1.95 -23.33
N SER A 165 -6.41 2.13 -24.61
CA SER A 165 -6.78 1.18 -25.64
C SER A 165 -5.65 0.99 -26.64
N THR A 166 -5.50 -0.25 -27.09
CA THR A 166 -4.65 -0.68 -28.19
C THR A 166 -5.52 -1.43 -29.20
N SER A 167 -4.94 -1.88 -30.32
CA SER A 167 -5.67 -2.72 -31.27
C SER A 167 -6.18 -4.05 -30.69
N PHE A 168 -5.69 -4.49 -29.53
CA PHE A 168 -6.00 -5.82 -28.96
C PHE A 168 -6.70 -5.79 -27.61
N SER A 169 -6.58 -4.70 -26.85
CA SER A 169 -7.10 -4.63 -25.48
C SER A 169 -7.42 -3.21 -25.05
N THR A 170 -8.40 -3.10 -24.17
CA THR A 170 -8.81 -1.85 -23.53
C THR A 170 -8.89 -2.07 -22.02
N TRP A 171 -8.33 -1.16 -21.24
CA TRP A 171 -8.30 -1.27 -19.79
C TRP A 171 -8.54 0.10 -19.13
N SER A 172 -9.21 0.08 -17.98
CA SER A 172 -9.45 1.27 -17.18
C SER A 172 -8.24 1.59 -16.30
N LEU A 173 -7.98 2.88 -16.09
CA LEU A 173 -7.07 3.38 -15.08
C LEU A 173 -7.87 4.09 -13.99
N ARG A 174 -7.42 4.00 -12.74
CA ARG A 174 -8.01 4.74 -11.61
C ARG A 174 -7.13 5.92 -11.22
N VAL A 175 -7.64 6.76 -10.32
CA VAL A 175 -6.85 7.83 -9.70
C VAL A 175 -5.74 7.24 -8.84
N ASN A 176 -6.05 6.33 -7.93
CA ASN A 176 -5.03 5.57 -7.20
C ASN A 176 -4.41 4.46 -8.10
N PRO A 177 -3.09 4.27 -8.06
CA PRO A 177 -2.42 3.18 -8.77
C PRO A 177 -2.77 1.83 -8.13
N SER A 178 -2.57 0.76 -8.90
CA SER A 178 -2.75 -0.61 -8.42
C SER A 178 -1.76 -1.55 -9.09
N SER A 179 -1.26 -2.51 -8.32
CA SER A 179 -0.31 -3.52 -8.80
C SER A 179 -0.88 -4.31 -9.97
N GLY A 180 -0.28 -4.14 -11.16
CA GLY A 180 -0.79 -4.79 -12.38
C GLY A 180 -2.17 -4.34 -12.84
N ASN A 181 -2.66 -3.19 -12.34
CA ASN A 181 -3.96 -2.62 -12.67
C ASN A 181 -5.15 -3.55 -12.31
N LEU A 182 -5.07 -4.23 -11.16
CA LEU A 182 -6.07 -5.23 -10.72
C LEU A 182 -7.11 -4.68 -9.75
N HIS A 183 -6.81 -3.59 -9.05
CA HIS A 183 -7.69 -2.82 -8.18
C HIS A 183 -8.41 -3.68 -7.11
N PRO A 184 -7.69 -4.31 -6.16
CA PRO A 184 -8.29 -5.09 -5.08
C PRO A 184 -9.12 -4.24 -4.12
N THR A 185 -8.76 -2.96 -3.95
CA THR A 185 -9.40 -2.07 -2.97
C THR A 185 -10.78 -1.60 -3.45
N GLU A 186 -11.78 -1.91 -2.64
CA GLU A 186 -13.14 -1.40 -2.70
C GLU A 186 -13.37 -0.33 -1.63
N SER A 187 -14.34 0.55 -1.87
CA SER A 187 -14.64 1.67 -0.99
C SER A 187 -16.13 1.77 -0.68
N HIS A 188 -16.45 2.01 0.59
CA HIS A 188 -17.80 2.14 1.09
C HIS A 188 -17.96 3.47 1.82
N LEU A 189 -19.08 4.13 1.58
CA LEU A 189 -19.45 5.39 2.17
C LEU A 189 -20.47 5.14 3.27
N ILE A 190 -20.19 5.63 4.47
CA ILE A 190 -21.17 5.72 5.55
C ILE A 190 -21.44 7.20 5.74
N SER A 191 -22.61 7.62 5.26
CA SER A 191 -22.98 9.01 5.15
C SER A 191 -23.95 9.43 6.25
N PRO A 192 -23.81 10.65 6.82
CA PRO A 192 -24.91 11.30 7.52
C PRO A 192 -26.03 11.65 6.53
N SER A 193 -27.08 12.30 7.03
CA SER A 193 -28.10 12.89 6.16
C SER A 193 -27.48 13.90 5.21
N LEU A 194 -27.86 13.86 3.93
CA LEU A 194 -27.38 14.80 2.92
C LEU A 194 -28.53 15.58 2.30
N PRO A 195 -28.34 16.88 2.00
CA PRO A 195 -29.32 17.66 1.26
C PRO A 195 -29.48 17.16 -0.19
N PRO A 196 -30.66 17.36 -0.81
CA PRO A 196 -31.86 17.95 -0.21
C PRO A 196 -32.67 16.97 0.68
N SER A 197 -32.52 15.65 0.51
CA SER A 197 -33.42 14.68 1.14
C SER A 197 -32.89 13.23 1.17
N HIS A 198 -31.58 13.03 1.35
CA HIS A 198 -31.02 11.69 1.58
C HIS A 198 -30.90 11.43 3.09
N PRO A 199 -31.58 10.40 3.66
CA PRO A 199 -31.35 10.00 5.05
C PRO A 199 -29.93 9.43 5.23
N PRO A 200 -29.44 9.21 6.45
CA PRO A 200 -28.16 8.54 6.68
C PRO A 200 -28.15 7.15 6.02
N PHE A 201 -27.03 6.76 5.40
CA PHE A 201 -26.96 5.52 4.63
C PHE A 201 -25.55 4.91 4.61
N ILE A 202 -25.48 3.62 4.27
CA ILE A 202 -24.27 2.91 3.88
C ILE A 202 -24.37 2.59 2.39
N ALA A 203 -23.32 2.89 1.62
CA ALA A 203 -23.26 2.59 0.19
C ALA A 203 -21.90 2.05 -0.23
N HIS A 204 -21.87 1.17 -1.22
CA HIS A 204 -20.67 0.80 -1.95
C HIS A 204 -20.45 1.78 -3.10
N TYR A 205 -19.24 2.28 -3.28
CA TYR A 205 -18.91 3.13 -4.43
C TYR A 205 -18.60 2.29 -5.66
N SER A 206 -19.38 2.43 -6.74
CA SER A 206 -19.11 1.82 -8.05
C SER A 206 -18.25 2.76 -8.89
N PRO A 207 -16.93 2.50 -9.06
CA PRO A 207 -16.08 3.36 -9.86
C PRO A 207 -16.40 3.29 -11.35
N LYS A 208 -16.91 2.16 -11.87
CA LYS A 208 -17.26 2.04 -13.30
C LYS A 208 -18.34 3.03 -13.72
N ASP A 209 -19.34 3.19 -12.86
CA ASP A 209 -20.54 3.99 -13.16
C ASP A 209 -20.52 5.36 -12.45
N HIS A 210 -19.45 5.65 -11.70
CA HIS A 210 -19.34 6.81 -10.81
C HIS A 210 -20.62 7.02 -9.97
N SER A 211 -20.97 6.02 -9.17
CA SER A 211 -22.23 6.02 -8.41
C SER A 211 -22.11 5.33 -7.05
N LEU A 212 -23.10 5.53 -6.18
CA LEU A 212 -23.20 4.91 -4.86
C LEU A 212 -24.32 3.86 -4.86
N GLN A 213 -23.95 2.58 -4.77
CA GLN A 213 -24.88 1.47 -4.60
C GLN A 213 -25.30 1.35 -3.14
N LEU A 214 -26.55 1.67 -2.82
CA LEU A 214 -27.09 1.66 -1.46
C LEU A 214 -27.08 0.24 -0.88
N ARG A 215 -26.43 0.10 0.28
CA ARG A 215 -26.30 -1.16 1.02
C ARG A 215 -27.24 -1.21 2.20
N SER A 216 -27.47 -0.10 2.89
CA SER A 216 -28.47 -0.01 3.95
C SER A 216 -28.78 1.45 4.28
N PHE A 217 -29.91 1.69 4.94
CA PHE A 217 -30.26 2.97 5.54
C PHE A 217 -29.97 2.93 7.03
N LEU A 218 -29.49 4.04 7.57
CA LEU A 218 -29.15 4.16 8.98
C LEU A 218 -30.23 4.97 9.72
N PRO A 219 -30.63 4.56 10.93
CA PRO A 219 -31.59 5.32 11.73
C PRO A 219 -31.01 6.67 12.18
N SER A 220 -29.70 6.75 12.36
CA SER A 220 -28.97 7.96 12.72
C SER A 220 -27.53 7.89 12.17
N PRO A 221 -26.84 9.03 11.97
CA PRO A 221 -25.42 9.03 11.64
C PRO A 221 -24.60 8.29 12.71
N LEU A 222 -23.60 7.51 12.29
CA LEU A 222 -22.70 6.80 13.22
C LEU A 222 -21.74 7.73 13.95
N VAL A 223 -21.26 8.76 13.25
CA VAL A 223 -20.38 9.78 13.80
C VAL A 223 -20.95 11.16 13.46
N PRO A 224 -21.29 11.99 14.47
CA PRO A 224 -21.79 13.34 14.24
C PRO A 224 -20.81 14.20 13.43
N ASN A 225 -21.35 15.08 12.57
CA ASN A 225 -20.58 16.05 11.77
C ASN A 225 -19.45 15.46 10.92
N SER A 226 -19.48 14.15 10.68
CA SER A 226 -18.45 13.42 9.96
C SER A 226 -19.07 12.45 8.97
N LEU A 227 -18.28 12.07 7.99
CA LEU A 227 -18.58 11.02 7.04
C LEU A 227 -17.49 9.95 7.16
N LEU A 228 -17.86 8.68 7.02
CA LEU A 228 -16.86 7.61 7.06
C LEU A 228 -16.64 7.04 5.66
N LEU A 229 -15.38 6.89 5.29
CA LEU A 229 -14.94 6.22 4.08
C LEU A 229 -14.20 4.95 4.50
N ALA A 230 -14.83 3.80 4.29
CA ALA A 230 -14.29 2.49 4.62
C ALA A 230 -13.63 1.84 3.39
N PHE A 231 -12.48 1.22 3.59
CA PHE A 231 -11.78 0.44 2.58
C PHE A 231 -11.79 -1.05 2.94
N SER A 232 -11.90 -1.87 1.89
CA SER A 232 -11.78 -3.32 1.98
C SER A 232 -11.12 -3.86 0.73
N SER A 233 -10.50 -5.04 0.80
CA SER A 233 -9.77 -5.64 -0.31
C SER A 233 -10.39 -6.95 -0.76
N VAL A 234 -10.64 -7.11 -2.06
CA VAL A 234 -10.91 -8.43 -2.66
C VAL A 234 -9.57 -9.08 -2.99
N LEU A 235 -9.02 -9.82 -2.04
CA LEU A 235 -7.67 -10.42 -2.12
C LEU A 235 -7.46 -11.28 -3.37
N TRP A 236 -8.54 -11.91 -3.87
CA TRP A 236 -8.52 -12.71 -5.07
C TRP A 236 -8.02 -11.97 -6.31
N ARG A 237 -8.32 -10.66 -6.43
CA ARG A 237 -7.93 -9.87 -7.62
C ARG A 237 -6.43 -9.88 -7.84
N GLU A 238 -5.67 -9.62 -6.79
CA GLU A 238 -4.21 -9.68 -6.81
C GLU A 238 -3.71 -11.13 -6.86
N ALA A 239 -4.34 -12.05 -6.12
CA ALA A 239 -3.92 -13.44 -6.01
C ALA A 239 -4.03 -14.21 -7.34
N TRP A 240 -4.98 -13.83 -8.20
CA TRP A 240 -5.11 -14.38 -9.55
C TRP A 240 -3.82 -14.19 -10.38
N LYS A 241 -3.13 -13.07 -10.22
CA LYS A 241 -1.90 -12.76 -10.96
C LYS A 241 -0.63 -13.08 -10.19
N TYR A 242 -0.59 -12.78 -8.90
CA TYR A 242 0.65 -12.74 -8.12
C TYR A 242 0.77 -13.86 -7.08
N GLY A 243 -0.21 -14.76 -7.01
CA GLY A 243 -0.25 -15.85 -6.05
C GLY A 243 0.00 -15.39 -4.63
N GLU A 244 0.91 -16.04 -3.92
CA GLU A 244 1.11 -15.83 -2.47
C GLU A 244 1.53 -14.39 -2.13
N ARG A 245 2.20 -13.68 -3.04
CA ARG A 245 2.65 -12.30 -2.79
C ARG A 245 1.52 -11.26 -2.80
N ALA A 246 0.33 -11.64 -3.25
CA ALA A 246 -0.81 -10.75 -3.42
C ALA A 246 -1.23 -9.99 -2.15
N PHE A 247 -1.10 -10.58 -0.96
CA PHE A 247 -1.45 -9.88 0.28
C PHE A 247 -0.56 -8.65 0.53
N ARG A 248 0.70 -8.65 0.04
CA ARG A 248 1.55 -7.45 0.09
C ARG A 248 0.99 -6.34 -0.82
N TYR A 249 0.60 -6.70 -2.04
CA TYR A 249 0.12 -5.77 -3.05
C TYR A 249 -1.25 -5.18 -2.72
N CYS A 250 -2.19 -5.97 -2.19
CA CYS A 250 -3.44 -5.46 -1.66
C CYS A 250 -3.21 -4.33 -0.64
N ASN A 251 -2.25 -4.52 0.28
CA ASN A 251 -1.98 -3.52 1.30
C ASN A 251 -1.22 -2.29 0.78
N HIS A 252 -0.37 -2.41 -0.24
CA HIS A 252 0.15 -1.21 -0.93
C HIS A 252 -0.97 -0.39 -1.56
N ASP A 253 -1.91 -1.05 -2.22
CA ASP A 253 -3.05 -0.41 -2.89
C ASP A 253 -3.97 0.31 -1.87
N VAL A 254 -4.19 -0.28 -0.68
CA VAL A 254 -4.87 0.40 0.44
C VAL A 254 -4.14 1.66 0.86
N GLY A 255 -2.81 1.62 1.01
CA GLY A 255 -2.00 2.80 1.32
C GLY A 255 -2.14 3.92 0.28
N HIS A 256 -2.11 3.56 -1.00
CA HIS A 256 -2.35 4.50 -2.10
C HIS A 256 -3.76 5.10 -2.05
N ALA A 257 -4.78 4.30 -1.73
CA ALA A 257 -6.17 4.75 -1.59
C ALA A 257 -6.36 5.70 -0.40
N ILE A 258 -5.76 5.39 0.75
CA ILE A 258 -5.76 6.26 1.95
C ILE A 258 -5.21 7.64 1.59
N ALA A 259 -4.04 7.69 0.96
CA ALA A 259 -3.42 8.95 0.58
C ALA A 259 -4.23 9.71 -0.50
N ALA A 260 -4.81 9.01 -1.47
CA ALA A 260 -5.66 9.63 -2.49
C ALA A 260 -6.92 10.26 -1.87
N ALA A 261 -7.55 9.58 -0.92
CA ALA A 261 -8.70 10.09 -0.18
C ALA A 261 -8.33 11.30 0.69
N ALA A 262 -7.20 11.25 1.41
CA ALA A 262 -6.72 12.35 2.23
C ALA A 262 -6.42 13.62 1.41
N ILE A 263 -5.73 13.49 0.26
CA ILE A 263 -5.45 14.61 -0.65
C ILE A 263 -6.76 15.18 -1.22
N SER A 264 -7.69 14.31 -1.63
CA SER A 264 -8.97 14.78 -2.16
C SER A 264 -9.83 15.46 -1.10
N ALA A 265 -9.87 14.94 0.13
CA ALA A 265 -10.55 15.57 1.26
C ALA A 265 -9.95 16.94 1.57
N ALA A 266 -8.62 17.05 1.64
CA ALA A 266 -7.94 18.32 1.84
C ALA A 266 -8.27 19.35 0.75
N SER A 267 -8.43 18.94 -0.51
CA SER A 267 -8.86 19.84 -1.60
C SER A 267 -10.29 20.38 -1.45
N LEU A 268 -11.11 19.79 -0.57
CA LEU A 268 -12.48 20.20 -0.26
C LEU A 268 -12.58 21.02 1.02
N GLY A 269 -11.45 21.31 1.69
CA GLY A 269 -11.46 21.91 3.03
C GLY A 269 -11.72 20.89 4.14
N TRP A 270 -11.63 19.59 3.86
CA TRP A 270 -11.86 18.53 4.84
C TRP A 270 -10.56 17.94 5.35
N ASP A 271 -10.62 17.48 6.59
CA ASP A 271 -9.62 16.68 7.23
C ASP A 271 -9.99 15.19 7.18
N SER A 272 -9.00 14.33 7.39
CA SER A 272 -9.16 12.88 7.37
C SER A 272 -8.36 12.22 8.49
N ARG A 273 -8.98 11.27 9.18
CA ARG A 273 -8.35 10.53 10.28
C ARG A 273 -8.69 9.05 10.23
N LEU A 274 -7.69 8.18 10.33
CA LEU A 274 -7.89 6.74 10.47
C LEU A 274 -8.54 6.41 11.83
N LEU A 275 -9.64 5.65 11.80
CA LEU A 275 -10.32 5.13 13.00
C LEU A 275 -9.65 3.84 13.49
N ASP A 276 -8.39 3.95 13.88
CA ASP A 276 -7.54 2.79 14.11
C ASP A 276 -7.93 2.01 15.37
N SER A 277 -8.66 2.57 16.34
CA SER A 277 -9.07 1.82 17.54
C SER A 277 -10.06 0.68 17.27
N LEU A 278 -10.79 0.73 16.15
CA LEU A 278 -11.73 -0.32 15.74
C LEU A 278 -11.01 -1.66 15.50
N SER A 279 -11.70 -2.75 15.83
CA SER A 279 -11.25 -4.12 15.56
C SER A 279 -11.66 -4.58 14.16
N HIS A 280 -11.02 -5.63 13.66
CA HIS A 280 -11.42 -6.30 12.43
C HIS A 280 -12.89 -6.74 12.46
N SER A 281 -13.39 -7.22 13.61
CA SER A 281 -14.81 -7.61 13.76
C SER A 281 -15.76 -6.42 13.69
N ASP A 282 -15.36 -5.24 14.16
CA ASP A 282 -16.17 -4.03 14.04
C ASP A 282 -16.27 -3.63 12.56
N LEU A 283 -15.16 -3.69 11.81
CA LEU A 283 -15.16 -3.38 10.37
C LEU A 283 -15.95 -4.40 9.54
N ASP A 284 -15.84 -5.68 9.87
CA ASP A 284 -16.63 -6.76 9.29
C ASP A 284 -18.13 -6.53 9.47
N SER A 285 -18.54 -6.08 10.67
CA SER A 285 -19.93 -5.73 10.99
C SER A 285 -20.39 -4.46 10.27
N LEU A 286 -19.53 -3.43 10.22
CA LEU A 286 -19.80 -2.15 9.55
C LEU A 286 -20.10 -2.33 8.05
N LEU A 287 -19.43 -3.27 7.40
CA LEU A 287 -19.60 -3.57 5.98
C LEU A 287 -20.50 -4.78 5.71
N ALA A 288 -21.03 -5.40 6.77
CA ALA A 288 -21.81 -6.65 6.75
C ALA A 288 -21.19 -7.76 5.89
N ILE A 289 -19.88 -7.95 6.01
CA ILE A 289 -19.15 -8.94 5.20
C ILE A 289 -19.67 -10.36 5.48
N LYS A 290 -19.75 -10.78 6.75
CA LYS A 290 -20.28 -12.12 7.12
C LYS A 290 -21.73 -12.36 6.71
N ALA A 291 -22.56 -11.31 6.68
CA ALA A 291 -23.95 -11.43 6.23
C ALA A 291 -24.06 -11.47 4.70
N THR A 292 -23.08 -10.92 4.00
CA THR A 292 -23.08 -10.76 2.53
C THR A 292 -22.43 -11.95 1.81
N TYR A 293 -21.36 -12.51 2.37
CA TYR A 293 -20.51 -13.50 1.72
C TYR A 293 -20.59 -14.87 2.41
N PRO A 294 -20.42 -15.98 1.67
CA PRO A 294 -20.33 -17.30 2.27
C PRO A 294 -19.11 -17.37 3.21
N PRO A 295 -19.22 -18.07 4.35
CA PRO A 295 -18.12 -18.16 5.30
C PRO A 295 -16.95 -18.95 4.71
N PRO A 296 -15.70 -18.63 5.10
CA PRO A 296 -14.54 -19.47 4.78
C PRO A 296 -14.68 -20.85 5.44
N PRO A 297 -13.96 -21.87 4.93
CA PRO A 297 -13.92 -23.18 5.57
C PRO A 297 -13.28 -23.07 6.97
N PRO A 298 -13.62 -23.98 7.91
CA PRO A 298 -13.05 -23.98 9.26
C PRO A 298 -11.53 -24.21 9.27
N GLN A 299 -11.00 -24.82 8.20
CA GLN A 299 -9.57 -25.01 8.00
C GLN A 299 -9.24 -24.72 6.53
N PHE A 300 -8.23 -23.85 6.32
CA PHE A 300 -7.70 -23.62 4.98
C PHE A 300 -6.87 -24.81 4.52
N PRO A 301 -6.79 -25.07 3.20
CA PRO A 301 -5.85 -26.06 2.66
C PRO A 301 -4.41 -25.84 3.14
N ASP A 302 -3.58 -26.87 3.14
CA ASP A 302 -2.16 -26.76 3.49
C ASP A 302 -1.24 -26.41 2.30
N ARG A 303 -1.85 -26.15 1.13
CA ARG A 303 -1.17 -25.82 -0.12
C ARG A 303 -2.15 -25.14 -1.09
N PRO A 304 -1.65 -24.51 -2.16
CA PRO A 304 -2.48 -23.99 -3.21
C PRO A 304 -3.36 -25.07 -3.86
N VAL A 305 -4.68 -24.83 -3.91
CA VAL A 305 -5.67 -25.73 -4.53
C VAL A 305 -6.56 -24.95 -5.49
N ARG A 306 -6.75 -25.47 -6.70
CA ARG A 306 -7.74 -24.93 -7.66
C ARG A 306 -9.11 -25.54 -7.40
N GLY A 307 -10.16 -24.72 -7.46
CA GLY A 307 -11.53 -25.15 -7.28
C GLY A 307 -12.48 -23.96 -7.34
N ARG A 308 -13.77 -24.21 -7.08
CA ARG A 308 -14.76 -23.13 -6.95
C ARG A 308 -14.87 -22.77 -5.48
N PHE A 309 -14.38 -21.59 -5.11
CA PHE A 309 -14.34 -21.11 -3.73
C PHE A 309 -15.00 -19.72 -3.62
N PRO A 310 -16.33 -19.60 -3.62
CA PRO A 310 -16.99 -18.28 -3.63
C PRO A 310 -16.62 -17.38 -2.43
N TRP A 311 -16.21 -17.95 -1.29
CA TRP A 311 -15.73 -17.22 -0.12
C TRP A 311 -14.40 -16.47 -0.35
N ILE A 312 -13.62 -16.84 -1.37
CA ILE A 312 -12.36 -16.17 -1.74
C ILE A 312 -12.60 -14.77 -2.30
N GLU A 313 -13.79 -14.51 -2.85
CA GLU A 313 -14.20 -13.20 -3.35
C GLU A 313 -14.77 -12.30 -2.25
N ALA A 314 -14.89 -12.80 -1.01
CA ALA A 314 -15.29 -11.99 0.11
C ALA A 314 -14.31 -10.82 0.31
N GLN A 315 -14.87 -9.65 0.58
CA GLN A 315 -14.06 -8.47 0.89
C GLN A 315 -13.39 -8.65 2.26
N HIS A 316 -12.09 -8.45 2.32
CA HIS A 316 -11.32 -8.34 3.56
C HIS A 316 -11.42 -6.90 4.08
N PRO A 317 -12.02 -6.62 5.26
CA PRO A 317 -12.10 -5.25 5.76
C PRO A 317 -10.72 -4.74 6.19
N ASP A 318 -10.29 -3.62 5.61
CA ASP A 318 -8.96 -3.05 5.85
C ASP A 318 -9.02 -1.94 6.91
N CYS A 319 -9.71 -0.84 6.61
CA CYS A 319 -9.73 0.33 7.49
C CYS A 319 -10.90 1.29 7.23
N VAL A 320 -11.07 2.27 8.11
CA VAL A 320 -12.07 3.34 8.00
C VAL A 320 -11.42 4.69 8.27
N LEU A 321 -11.69 5.66 7.40
CA LEU A 321 -11.33 7.05 7.59
C LEU A 321 -12.57 7.84 8.02
N ALA A 322 -12.46 8.63 9.09
CA ALA A 322 -13.39 9.72 9.36
C ALA A 322 -12.96 10.96 8.58
N LEU A 323 -13.91 11.55 7.85
CA LEU A 323 -13.76 12.78 7.08
C LEU A 323 -14.65 13.85 7.70
N PHE A 324 -14.11 15.04 7.96
CA PHE A 324 -14.79 16.13 8.66
C PHE A 324 -14.24 17.49 8.20
N PRO A 325 -15.01 18.59 8.31
CA PRO A 325 -14.52 19.92 7.99
C PRO A 325 -13.23 20.27 8.77
N PHE A 326 -12.21 20.80 8.10
CA PHE A 326 -10.99 21.18 8.79
C PHE A 326 -11.26 22.29 9.83
N GLY A 327 -10.68 22.12 11.02
CA GLY A 327 -10.89 23.02 12.15
C GLY A 327 -12.16 22.78 12.96
N SER A 328 -12.99 21.78 12.61
CA SER A 328 -14.11 21.38 13.46
C SER A 328 -13.62 20.56 14.66
N ASP A 329 -14.25 20.77 15.82
CA ASP A 329 -14.05 19.93 17.00
C ASP A 329 -14.81 18.60 16.83
N VAL A 330 -14.07 17.55 16.46
CA VAL A 330 -14.61 16.20 16.29
C VAL A 330 -14.07 15.31 17.40
N SER A 331 -14.99 14.73 18.15
CA SER A 331 -14.70 13.70 19.14
C SER A 331 -15.46 12.43 18.77
N ILE A 332 -14.79 11.28 18.90
CA ILE A 332 -15.36 9.97 18.63
C ILE A 332 -15.17 9.13 19.88
N ASP A 333 -16.31 8.76 20.49
CA ASP A 333 -16.35 7.71 21.49
C ASP A 333 -16.36 6.36 20.78
N TYR A 334 -15.22 5.66 20.84
CA TYR A 334 -15.07 4.36 20.20
C TYR A 334 -15.96 3.27 20.83
N SER A 335 -16.31 3.37 22.12
CA SER A 335 -17.22 2.40 22.74
C SER A 335 -18.63 2.59 22.16
N ALA A 336 -19.13 3.82 22.17
CA ALA A 336 -20.44 4.14 21.61
C ALA A 336 -20.51 3.84 20.10
N LEU A 337 -19.45 4.10 19.35
CA LEU A 337 -19.35 3.76 17.93
C LEU A 337 -19.43 2.24 17.71
N ARG A 338 -18.73 1.44 18.51
CA ARG A 338 -18.80 -0.03 18.43
C ARG A 338 -20.19 -0.55 18.76
N ASP A 339 -20.84 0.01 19.77
CA ASP A 339 -22.23 -0.33 20.13
C ASP A 339 -23.22 0.08 19.04
N ALA A 340 -22.96 1.16 18.30
CA ALA A 340 -23.74 1.51 17.12
C ALA A 340 -23.49 0.54 15.95
N ILE A 341 -22.23 0.15 15.73
CA ILE A 341 -21.82 -0.79 14.68
C ILE A 341 -22.42 -2.18 14.92
N SER A 342 -22.44 -2.69 16.16
CA SER A 342 -22.97 -4.02 16.46
C SER A 342 -24.45 -4.15 16.12
N ARG A 343 -25.23 -3.07 16.30
CA ARG A 343 -26.66 -2.96 15.95
C ARG A 343 -26.92 -2.89 14.44
N LEU A 344 -25.90 -2.73 13.59
CA LEU A 344 -26.06 -2.76 12.13
C LEU A 344 -26.41 -4.17 11.60
N SER A 345 -26.17 -5.20 12.41
CA SER A 345 -26.57 -6.57 12.09
C SER A 345 -28.08 -6.76 12.01
N ASP A 346 -28.86 -5.87 12.64
CA ASP A 346 -30.33 -5.89 12.63
C ASP A 346 -30.94 -5.16 11.42
N LEU A 347 -30.10 -4.49 10.60
CA LEU A 347 -30.57 -3.72 9.45
C LEU A 347 -30.84 -4.61 8.23
N GLU A 348 -31.72 -4.13 7.35
CA GLU A 348 -31.87 -4.70 6.01
C GLU A 348 -30.66 -4.32 5.13
N TRP A 349 -30.02 -5.35 4.56
CA TRP A 349 -28.89 -5.19 3.65
C TRP A 349 -29.31 -5.45 2.20
N LEU A 350 -29.10 -4.44 1.35
CA LEU A 350 -29.61 -4.38 -0.01
C LEU A 350 -28.57 -4.84 -1.04
N GLY A 351 -29.01 -5.74 -1.92
CA GLY A 351 -28.25 -6.23 -3.07
C GLY A 351 -27.24 -7.34 -2.75
N LYS A 352 -26.86 -8.10 -3.79
CA LYS A 352 -25.93 -9.24 -3.66
C LYS A 352 -24.68 -9.02 -4.51
N PRO A 353 -23.47 -9.34 -4.01
CA PRO A 353 -22.25 -9.17 -4.79
C PRO A 353 -22.29 -10.07 -6.02
N ALA A 354 -21.98 -9.50 -7.18
CA ALA A 354 -21.78 -10.26 -8.40
C ALA A 354 -20.48 -11.09 -8.30
N PRO A 355 -20.47 -12.36 -8.74
CA PRO A 355 -19.24 -13.14 -8.83
C PRO A 355 -18.21 -12.46 -9.73
N LEU A 356 -16.95 -12.49 -9.32
CA LEU A 356 -15.84 -11.86 -10.05
C LEU A 356 -15.15 -12.84 -11.01
N SER A 357 -15.08 -14.11 -10.65
CA SER A 357 -14.46 -15.20 -11.43
C SER A 357 -15.33 -16.46 -11.42
N LYS A 358 -15.07 -17.39 -12.35
CA LYS A 358 -15.78 -18.67 -12.49
C LYS A 358 -15.24 -19.74 -11.52
N ASP A 359 -13.92 -19.79 -11.38
CA ASP A 359 -13.16 -20.64 -10.45
C ASP A 359 -12.00 -19.86 -9.82
N HIS A 360 -11.31 -20.48 -8.86
CA HIS A 360 -10.32 -19.84 -8.01
C HIS A 360 -9.12 -20.76 -7.78
N VAL A 361 -7.99 -20.17 -7.42
CA VAL A 361 -6.88 -20.86 -6.77
C VAL A 361 -6.81 -20.35 -5.33
N CYS A 362 -7.07 -21.24 -4.37
CA CYS A 362 -6.93 -20.94 -2.96
C CYS A 362 -5.45 -20.93 -2.58
N TRP A 363 -4.82 -19.76 -2.61
CA TRP A 363 -3.49 -19.52 -2.04
C TRP A 363 -3.62 -19.42 -0.52
N ASP A 364 -3.60 -20.57 0.16
CA ASP A 364 -3.97 -20.71 1.57
C ASP A 364 -3.20 -19.76 2.50
N LEU A 365 -1.93 -19.52 2.21
CA LEU A 365 -1.07 -18.68 3.01
C LEU A 365 -1.56 -17.23 3.10
N ILE A 366 -2.22 -16.71 2.05
CA ILE A 366 -2.84 -15.36 2.08
C ILE A 366 -3.90 -15.29 3.18
N TYR A 367 -4.79 -16.28 3.22
CA TYR A 367 -5.93 -16.29 4.14
C TYR A 367 -5.51 -16.63 5.58
N LYS A 368 -4.53 -17.53 5.75
CA LYS A 368 -3.87 -17.78 7.04
C LYS A 368 -3.23 -16.49 7.59
N THR A 369 -2.53 -15.74 6.73
CA THR A 369 -1.91 -14.47 7.11
C THR A 369 -2.97 -13.41 7.43
N ALA A 370 -4.02 -13.30 6.62
CA ALA A 370 -5.12 -12.36 6.85
C ALA A 370 -5.85 -12.63 8.18
N GLU A 371 -5.96 -13.88 8.61
CA GLU A 371 -6.47 -14.26 9.94
C GLU A 371 -5.50 -13.83 11.05
N ALA A 372 -4.21 -14.13 10.89
CA ALA A 372 -3.16 -13.85 11.88
C ALA A 372 -2.94 -12.34 12.14
N VAL A 373 -3.22 -11.48 11.17
CA VAL A 373 -3.07 -10.02 11.29
C VAL A 373 -4.37 -9.29 11.62
N LYS A 374 -5.45 -10.01 11.97
CA LYS A 374 -6.70 -9.36 12.38
C LYS A 374 -6.43 -8.44 13.56
N LYS A 375 -6.75 -7.17 13.37
CA LYS A 375 -6.55 -6.17 14.40
C LYS A 375 -7.56 -6.39 15.55
N PRO A 376 -7.11 -6.50 16.81
CA PRO A 376 -8.00 -6.49 17.97
C PRO A 376 -8.53 -5.08 18.24
N TYR A 377 -9.56 -4.98 19.08
CA TYR A 377 -9.97 -3.68 19.63
C TYR A 377 -8.84 -3.15 20.51
N THR A 378 -8.44 -1.90 20.29
CA THR A 378 -7.40 -1.24 21.07
C THR A 378 -8.00 0.03 21.68
N PRO A 379 -8.38 0.01 22.97
CA PRO A 379 -8.85 1.21 23.65
C PRO A 379 -7.78 2.31 23.53
N SER A 380 -8.19 3.52 23.17
CA SER A 380 -7.34 4.71 23.19
C SER A 380 -7.93 5.73 24.15
N ASP A 381 -7.10 6.65 24.66
CA ASP A 381 -7.51 7.76 25.55
C ASP A 381 -8.46 8.79 24.86
N GLY A 382 -9.01 8.44 23.70
CA GLY A 382 -9.89 9.27 22.88
C GLY A 382 -9.50 9.27 21.40
N PHE A 383 -10.36 9.91 20.59
CA PHE A 383 -10.03 10.30 19.23
C PHE A 383 -9.22 11.59 19.25
N SER A 384 -8.03 11.55 18.64
CA SER A 384 -7.18 12.73 18.51
C SER A 384 -6.85 12.98 17.04
N VAL A 385 -6.98 14.24 16.64
CA VAL A 385 -6.51 14.70 15.35
C VAL A 385 -5.12 15.29 15.56
N ASN A 386 -4.13 14.77 14.84
CA ASN A 386 -2.78 15.31 14.85
C ASN A 386 -2.80 16.81 14.49
N PRO A 387 -1.86 17.65 14.93
CA PRO A 387 -1.73 19.01 14.40
C PRO A 387 -1.37 18.97 12.91
N PHE A 388 -1.91 19.91 12.11
CA PHE A 388 -1.45 20.09 10.73
C PHE A 388 -0.16 20.89 10.72
N ARG A 389 0.84 20.40 9.96
CA ARG A 389 2.08 21.14 9.71
C ARG A 389 2.33 21.27 8.21
N PRO A 390 2.69 22.47 7.75
CA PRO A 390 3.05 22.67 6.35
C PRO A 390 4.30 21.86 6.01
N SER A 391 4.42 21.43 4.76
CA SER A 391 5.63 20.79 4.26
C SER A 391 6.62 21.85 3.76
N GLY A 392 7.92 21.53 3.83
CA GLY A 392 8.97 22.43 3.38
C GLY A 392 8.85 22.75 1.89
N LEU A 393 8.97 24.03 1.54
CA LEU A 393 8.86 24.52 0.16
C LEU A 393 10.10 25.33 -0.22
N ILE A 394 10.92 24.80 -1.13
CA ILE A 394 12.10 25.49 -1.68
C ILE A 394 11.65 26.61 -2.62
N SER A 395 10.80 26.30 -3.60
CA SER A 395 10.24 27.30 -4.51
C SER A 395 9.01 26.76 -5.25
N LYS A 396 7.97 27.60 -5.36
CA LYS A 396 6.78 27.30 -6.17
C LYS A 396 7.11 27.13 -7.66
N ALA A 397 8.17 27.78 -8.13
CA ALA A 397 8.58 27.76 -9.54
C ALA A 397 9.12 26.39 -9.99
N LEU A 398 9.39 25.46 -9.06
CA LEU A 398 9.77 24.09 -9.38
C LEU A 398 8.60 23.25 -9.91
N TYR A 399 7.36 23.68 -9.64
CA TYR A 399 6.15 22.99 -10.08
C TYR A 399 5.64 23.56 -11.39
N LYS A 400 4.97 22.70 -12.17
CA LYS A 400 4.09 23.14 -13.25
C LYS A 400 2.85 23.81 -12.65
N ASP A 401 2.24 24.69 -13.42
CA ASP A 401 1.03 25.40 -13.02
C ASP A 401 -0.21 24.49 -13.09
N PHE A 402 -0.28 23.56 -12.14
CA PHE A 402 -1.34 22.57 -12.02
C PHE A 402 -2.13 22.75 -10.74
N THR A 403 -3.44 22.51 -10.83
CA THR A 403 -4.29 22.33 -9.65
C THR A 403 -4.09 20.95 -9.04
N VAL A 404 -4.50 20.76 -7.78
CA VAL A 404 -4.53 19.42 -7.15
C VAL A 404 -5.30 18.44 -8.02
N TRP A 405 -6.44 18.86 -8.56
CA TRP A 405 -7.27 18.01 -9.42
C TRP A 405 -6.61 17.67 -10.75
N ASP A 406 -5.85 18.57 -11.35
CA ASP A 406 -5.02 18.24 -12.52
C ASP A 406 -4.03 17.12 -12.17
N VAL A 407 -3.31 17.27 -11.07
CA VAL A 407 -2.26 16.32 -10.68
C VAL A 407 -2.83 14.94 -10.39
N VAL A 408 -3.86 14.84 -9.53
CA VAL A 408 -4.43 13.52 -9.16
C VAL A 408 -5.10 12.82 -10.34
N ARG A 409 -5.72 13.56 -11.26
CA ARG A 409 -6.44 13.00 -12.42
C ARG A 409 -5.51 12.61 -13.56
N LYS A 410 -4.42 13.35 -13.79
CA LYS A 410 -3.54 13.18 -14.95
C LYS A 410 -2.25 12.41 -14.67
N ARG A 411 -1.85 12.27 -13.40
CA ARG A 411 -0.75 11.38 -13.01
C ARG A 411 -0.90 9.98 -13.60
N ARG A 412 0.17 9.41 -14.15
CA ARG A 412 0.23 8.03 -14.62
C ARG A 412 1.51 7.35 -14.15
N SER A 413 1.44 6.03 -13.98
CA SER A 413 2.64 5.20 -13.84
C SER A 413 3.38 5.16 -15.18
N ALA A 414 4.66 5.49 -15.17
CA ALA A 414 5.53 5.30 -16.32
C ALA A 414 5.68 3.81 -16.63
N VAL A 415 5.54 3.44 -17.90
CA VAL A 415 5.85 2.06 -18.35
C VAL A 415 7.35 1.92 -18.60
N ASP A 416 8.00 3.03 -18.95
CA ASP A 416 9.43 3.10 -19.23
C ASP A 416 9.95 4.53 -18.99
N MET A 417 11.25 4.68 -18.79
CA MET A 417 11.93 5.97 -18.57
C MET A 417 12.95 6.25 -19.69
N ASP A 418 13.19 7.52 -20.02
CA ASP A 418 14.04 7.87 -21.17
C ASP A 418 15.55 7.65 -20.97
N GLY A 419 16.00 7.41 -19.73
CA GLY A 419 17.41 7.15 -19.40
C GLY A 419 18.35 8.35 -19.54
N VAL A 420 17.87 9.51 -19.99
CA VAL A 420 18.71 10.66 -20.37
C VAL A 420 18.33 11.94 -19.66
N HIS A 421 17.13 12.02 -19.09
CA HIS A 421 16.70 13.20 -18.34
C HIS A 421 17.59 13.43 -17.10
N VAL A 422 17.93 14.69 -16.88
CA VAL A 422 18.69 15.14 -15.71
C VAL A 422 17.78 16.00 -14.86
N MET A 423 17.54 15.56 -13.62
CA MET A 423 16.73 16.31 -12.66
C MET A 423 17.58 17.38 -11.98
N GLU A 424 17.02 18.57 -11.79
CA GLU A 424 17.68 19.61 -10.99
C GLU A 424 17.71 19.26 -9.49
N ARG A 425 18.80 19.61 -8.80
CA ARG A 425 19.00 19.29 -7.38
C ARG A 425 17.84 19.75 -6.49
N ASP A 426 17.37 20.96 -6.71
CA ASP A 426 16.36 21.57 -5.86
C ASP A 426 14.99 20.90 -6.11
N THR A 427 14.72 20.44 -7.34
CA THR A 427 13.56 19.58 -7.63
C THR A 427 13.66 18.26 -6.88
N PHE A 428 14.84 17.61 -6.88
CA PHE A 428 15.06 16.38 -6.11
C PHE A 428 14.80 16.58 -4.62
N TYR A 429 15.37 17.62 -4.01
CA TYR A 429 15.14 17.92 -2.60
C TYR A 429 13.69 18.30 -2.30
N GLN A 430 13.01 19.02 -3.19
CA GLN A 430 11.60 19.37 -3.03
C GLN A 430 10.71 18.13 -2.95
N ILE A 431 10.92 17.15 -3.85
CA ILE A 431 10.19 15.88 -3.83
C ILE A 431 10.39 15.15 -2.49
N LEU A 432 11.65 15.11 -2.00
CA LEU A 432 11.96 14.42 -0.74
C LEU A 432 11.44 15.14 0.50
N LEU A 433 11.34 16.47 0.49
CA LEU A 433 10.73 17.24 1.59
C LEU A 433 9.25 16.85 1.78
N HIS A 434 8.51 16.63 0.71
CA HIS A 434 7.12 16.17 0.79
C HIS A 434 6.98 14.70 1.18
N CYS A 435 8.06 13.92 1.11
CA CYS A 435 8.09 12.55 1.62
C CYS A 435 8.23 12.48 3.16
N LEU A 436 8.51 13.59 3.83
CA LEU A 436 8.70 13.64 5.27
C LEU A 436 7.38 13.69 6.03
N PRO A 437 7.25 12.92 7.14
CA PRO A 437 5.98 12.76 7.84
C PRO A 437 5.59 13.99 8.66
N SER A 438 6.55 14.76 9.17
CA SER A 438 6.29 15.81 10.16
C SER A 438 6.14 17.20 9.56
N GLY A 439 6.47 17.37 8.29
CA GLY A 439 6.51 18.69 7.62
C GLY A 439 7.69 19.52 8.09
N GLU A 440 7.53 20.84 8.11
CA GLU A 440 8.51 21.78 8.66
C GLU A 440 8.66 21.57 10.18
N LEU A 441 9.91 21.62 10.63
CA LEU A 441 10.30 21.37 12.02
C LEU A 441 10.67 22.68 12.72
N GLY A 442 10.28 22.80 13.98
CA GLY A 442 10.86 23.77 14.91
C GLY A 442 12.30 23.41 15.33
N PRO A 443 12.98 24.31 16.07
CA PRO A 443 14.42 24.18 16.39
C PRO A 443 14.85 22.92 17.16
N GLU A 444 13.94 22.26 17.90
CA GLU A 444 14.21 21.06 18.71
C GLU A 444 13.39 19.84 18.26
N GLU A 445 12.65 19.98 17.17
CA GLU A 445 11.76 18.93 16.69
C GLU A 445 12.47 18.04 15.69
N LYS A 446 12.06 16.77 15.66
CA LYS A 446 12.62 15.75 14.76
C LYS A 446 11.56 15.25 13.80
N GLN A 447 12.01 14.79 12.63
CA GLN A 447 11.13 14.01 11.76
C GLN A 447 10.74 12.70 12.45
N GLY A 448 9.46 12.32 12.31
CA GLY A 448 8.95 11.01 12.73
C GLY A 448 7.43 11.03 12.96
N LYS A 449 6.90 12.09 13.55
CA LYS A 449 5.45 12.26 13.76
C LYS A 449 4.72 12.51 12.44
N GLN A 450 3.56 11.90 12.21
CA GLN A 450 2.78 12.09 10.98
C GLN A 450 1.89 13.34 11.08
N PHE A 451 2.44 14.52 10.79
CA PHE A 451 1.74 15.81 10.88
C PHE A 451 1.54 16.51 9.52
N ALA A 452 2.30 16.12 8.50
CA ALA A 452 2.16 16.62 7.14
C ALA A 452 1.11 15.84 6.34
N LEU A 453 0.50 16.48 5.35
CA LEU A 453 -0.39 15.82 4.39
C LEU A 453 0.44 14.97 3.40
N PRO A 454 0.00 13.77 2.99
CA PRO A 454 -1.19 13.04 3.44
C PRO A 454 -0.97 12.19 4.70
N PHE A 455 0.26 12.11 5.20
CA PHE A 455 0.65 11.22 6.29
C PHE A 455 -0.16 11.39 7.58
N ARG A 456 -0.63 12.61 7.85
CA ARG A 456 -1.43 12.98 9.03
C ARG A 456 -2.68 12.14 9.26
N VAL A 457 -3.18 11.46 8.23
CA VAL A 457 -4.26 10.49 8.36
C VAL A 457 -3.89 9.29 9.25
N LEU A 458 -2.61 8.88 9.29
CA LEU A 458 -2.09 7.71 10.00
C LEU A 458 -1.92 7.95 11.51
N THR A 459 -2.13 6.92 12.32
CA THR A 459 -2.18 6.97 13.80
C THR A 459 -0.87 6.63 14.50
N TRP A 460 0.15 6.20 13.76
CA TRP A 460 1.46 5.81 14.31
C TRP A 460 2.59 6.68 13.71
N ASP A 461 3.70 6.79 14.44
CA ASP A 461 4.92 7.46 13.96
C ASP A 461 5.52 6.73 12.75
N ALA A 462 6.25 7.41 11.89
CA ALA A 462 6.79 6.83 10.67
C ALA A 462 7.74 5.65 10.96
N GLU A 463 7.41 4.49 10.38
CA GLU A 463 8.20 3.26 10.50
C GLU A 463 8.93 2.91 9.19
N VAL A 464 8.62 3.63 8.10
CA VAL A 464 9.18 3.38 6.76
C VAL A 464 10.18 4.46 6.38
N HIS A 465 11.38 4.07 5.98
CA HIS A 465 12.45 4.93 5.46
C HIS A 465 12.69 4.64 3.97
N ALA A 466 13.62 5.36 3.33
CA ALA A 466 13.96 5.09 1.93
C ALA A 466 15.47 5.07 1.69
N VAL A 467 15.98 4.00 1.08
CA VAL A 467 17.28 4.01 0.41
C VAL A 467 17.08 4.48 -1.03
N LEU A 468 17.91 5.39 -1.52
CA LEU A 468 17.83 5.96 -2.86
C LEU A 468 19.08 5.62 -3.68
N PHE A 469 18.85 5.22 -4.92
CA PHE A 469 19.85 5.01 -5.97
C PHE A 469 19.79 6.22 -6.91
N VAL A 470 20.72 7.16 -6.74
CA VAL A 470 20.74 8.43 -7.48
C VAL A 470 21.59 8.30 -8.74
N HIS A 471 20.96 8.47 -9.91
CA HIS A 471 21.56 8.23 -11.23
C HIS A 471 21.85 9.52 -11.99
N SER A 472 20.88 10.44 -12.03
CA SER A 472 20.91 11.62 -12.90
C SER A 472 20.26 12.83 -12.23
N VAL A 473 20.95 13.38 -11.23
CA VAL A 473 20.56 14.63 -10.55
C VAL A 473 21.71 15.63 -10.64
N ALA A 474 21.47 16.77 -11.29
CA ALA A 474 22.47 17.82 -11.49
C ALA A 474 22.99 18.32 -10.13
N GLY A 475 24.30 18.53 -10.01
CA GLY A 475 24.92 19.03 -8.78
C GLY A 475 24.95 18.04 -7.60
N LEU A 476 24.53 16.78 -7.80
CA LEU A 476 24.70 15.70 -6.83
C LEU A 476 25.53 14.54 -7.40
N PRO A 477 26.48 14.00 -6.61
CA PRO A 477 27.18 12.79 -7.01
C PRO A 477 26.23 11.61 -7.18
N ARG A 478 26.42 10.83 -8.25
CA ARG A 478 25.79 9.50 -8.37
C ARG A 478 26.15 8.62 -7.17
N GLY A 479 25.19 7.83 -6.70
CA GLY A 479 25.46 6.90 -5.61
C GLY A 479 24.25 6.49 -4.80
N LEU A 480 24.55 5.89 -3.65
CA LEU A 480 23.57 5.42 -2.69
C LEU A 480 23.33 6.49 -1.62
N TYR A 481 22.07 6.78 -1.35
CA TYR A 481 21.62 7.73 -0.34
C TYR A 481 20.56 7.09 0.55
N PHE A 482 20.26 7.71 1.68
CA PHE A 482 19.25 7.24 2.62
C PHE A 482 18.47 8.43 3.21
N LEU A 483 17.16 8.39 3.05
CA LEU A 483 16.21 9.33 3.65
C LEU A 483 15.65 8.72 4.94
N VAL A 484 16.03 9.33 6.08
CA VAL A 484 15.61 8.88 7.40
C VAL A 484 14.32 9.62 7.79
N ARG A 485 13.17 9.02 7.49
CA ARG A 485 11.86 9.63 7.78
C ARG A 485 11.50 9.73 9.27
N ASN A 486 12.14 8.94 10.13
CA ASN A 486 12.03 9.02 11.57
C ASN A 486 13.44 9.04 12.19
N GLU A 487 13.84 10.20 12.71
CA GLU A 487 15.21 10.42 13.19
C GLU A 487 15.52 9.68 14.49
N ASP A 488 14.51 9.25 15.25
CA ASP A 488 14.73 8.40 16.42
C ASP A 488 15.22 7.00 16.03
N HIS A 489 15.06 6.59 14.76
CA HIS A 489 15.60 5.34 14.22
C HIS A 489 17.02 5.48 13.66
N PHE A 490 17.60 6.69 13.63
CA PHE A 490 18.88 6.96 12.96
C PHE A 490 20.02 6.07 13.47
N GLU A 491 20.21 6.01 14.79
CA GLU A 491 21.30 5.24 15.39
C GLU A 491 21.11 3.73 15.21
N SER A 492 19.88 3.22 15.27
CA SER A 492 19.59 1.81 14.96
C SER A 492 19.86 1.47 13.49
N LEU A 493 19.44 2.34 12.56
CA LEU A 493 19.71 2.16 11.13
C LEU A 493 21.22 2.13 10.85
N LYS A 494 21.95 3.10 11.39
CA LYS A 494 23.41 3.20 11.21
C LYS A 494 24.15 1.98 11.77
N ARG A 495 23.68 1.43 12.90
CA ARG A 495 24.24 0.22 13.50
C ARG A 495 23.90 -1.05 12.70
N ALA A 496 22.68 -1.16 12.21
CA ALA A 496 22.19 -2.32 11.48
C ALA A 496 22.73 -2.41 10.04
N MET A 497 23.17 -1.29 9.46
CA MET A 497 23.69 -1.22 8.10
C MET A 497 25.22 -1.36 8.06
N ARG A 498 25.78 -1.46 6.85
CA ARG A 498 27.24 -1.52 6.62
C ARG A 498 27.97 -0.38 7.33
N GLN A 499 28.99 -0.73 8.10
CA GLN A 499 29.78 0.22 8.88
C GLN A 499 30.69 1.09 8.01
N GLU A 500 30.92 0.69 6.75
CA GLU A 500 31.68 1.47 5.77
C GLU A 500 30.88 2.59 5.12
N PHE A 501 29.57 2.71 5.37
CA PHE A 501 28.76 3.80 4.83
C PHE A 501 29.14 5.15 5.45
N GLU A 502 29.17 6.18 4.60
CA GLU A 502 29.66 7.52 4.95
C GLU A 502 28.68 8.26 5.88
N TRP A 503 27.37 8.14 5.64
CA TRP A 503 26.32 8.90 6.34
C TRP A 503 26.54 10.43 6.30
N ASP A 504 27.00 10.94 5.16
CA ASP A 504 27.29 12.36 4.94
C ASP A 504 26.05 13.13 4.49
N ARG A 505 25.77 14.31 5.06
CA ARG A 505 24.72 15.19 4.49
C ARG A 505 25.18 15.74 3.12
N PRO A 506 24.34 15.64 2.07
CA PRO A 506 24.74 16.12 0.75
C PRO A 506 24.76 17.65 0.65
N THR A 507 25.53 18.16 -0.29
CA THR A 507 25.70 19.60 -0.51
C THR A 507 24.37 20.27 -0.85
N GLY A 508 24.08 21.40 -0.22
CA GLY A 508 22.85 22.17 -0.43
C GLY A 508 21.58 21.48 0.10
N CYS A 509 21.71 20.39 0.85
CA CYS A 509 20.56 19.70 1.46
C CYS A 509 19.88 20.62 2.48
N PRO A 510 18.55 20.83 2.40
CA PRO A 510 17.80 21.59 3.39
C PRO A 510 18.02 21.07 4.82
N ALA A 511 18.03 21.97 5.81
CA ALA A 511 18.30 21.61 7.21
C ALA A 511 17.31 20.58 7.77
N GLY A 512 16.00 20.76 7.49
CA GLY A 512 14.94 19.85 7.90
C GLY A 512 14.82 18.56 7.07
N LEU A 513 15.72 18.30 6.11
CA LEU A 513 15.74 17.09 5.29
C LEU A 513 16.83 16.11 5.79
N PRO A 514 16.50 15.07 6.56
CA PRO A 514 17.44 14.05 7.05
C PRO A 514 17.83 13.06 5.95
N LEU A 515 18.51 13.57 4.92
CA LEU A 515 19.06 12.82 3.80
C LEU A 515 20.57 12.66 3.96
N TYR A 516 21.07 11.44 3.78
CA TYR A 516 22.47 11.10 3.94
C TYR A 516 22.97 10.34 2.72
N ARG A 517 24.14 10.71 2.18
CA ARG A 517 24.87 9.91 1.20
C ARG A 517 25.58 8.78 1.93
N LEU A 518 25.37 7.56 1.47
CA LEU A 518 26.00 6.35 2.00
C LEU A 518 27.28 6.00 1.24
N ALA A 519 27.28 6.13 -0.08
CA ALA A 519 28.43 5.84 -0.93
C ALA A 519 28.31 6.51 -2.31
N LYS A 520 29.43 6.93 -2.89
CA LYS A 520 29.51 7.47 -4.27
C LYS A 520 29.77 6.35 -5.28
N GLY A 521 29.15 6.43 -6.44
CA GLY A 521 29.42 5.56 -7.58
C GLY A 521 28.23 5.39 -8.49
N ASP A 522 28.44 4.78 -9.65
CA ASP A 522 27.33 4.45 -10.54
C ASP A 522 26.54 3.27 -9.98
N CYS A 523 25.24 3.46 -9.78
CA CYS A 523 24.34 2.45 -9.22
C CYS A 523 23.21 2.06 -10.19
N GLN A 524 23.28 2.45 -11.47
CA GLN A 524 22.24 2.15 -12.47
C GLN A 524 22.05 0.63 -12.63
N GLU A 525 23.11 -0.10 -12.97
CA GLU A 525 23.04 -1.56 -13.15
C GLU A 525 22.62 -2.28 -11.86
N LEU A 526 23.06 -1.78 -10.71
CA LEU A 526 22.66 -2.32 -9.41
C LEU A 526 21.16 -2.14 -9.18
N ALA A 527 20.63 -0.93 -9.39
CA ALA A 527 19.20 -0.64 -9.23
C ALA A 527 18.35 -1.51 -10.15
N LYS A 528 18.74 -1.65 -11.42
CA LYS A 528 18.11 -2.57 -12.37
C LYS A 528 18.09 -4.00 -11.82
N GLN A 529 19.23 -4.52 -11.38
CA GLN A 529 19.33 -5.88 -10.87
C GLN A 529 18.44 -6.09 -9.63
N LEU A 530 18.52 -5.21 -8.64
CA LEU A 530 17.73 -5.29 -7.41
C LEU A 530 16.23 -5.25 -7.69
N SER A 531 15.79 -4.47 -8.67
CA SER A 531 14.40 -4.40 -9.12
C SER A 531 14.05 -5.49 -10.13
N CYS A 532 14.44 -6.74 -9.90
CA CYS A 532 14.13 -7.88 -10.79
C CYS A 532 14.59 -7.68 -12.25
N HIS A 533 15.72 -7.03 -12.47
CA HIS A 533 16.27 -6.69 -13.81
C HIS A 533 15.40 -5.71 -14.64
N GLN A 534 14.51 -4.95 -14.00
CA GLN A 534 13.68 -3.95 -14.69
C GLN A 534 14.48 -2.69 -15.00
N GLU A 535 14.60 -2.35 -16.29
CA GLU A 535 15.35 -1.18 -16.81
C GLU A 535 14.83 0.15 -16.27
N ILE A 536 13.52 0.23 -16.02
CA ILE A 536 12.90 1.44 -15.46
C ILE A 536 13.54 1.90 -14.13
N ALA A 537 14.18 1.00 -13.37
CA ALA A 537 14.87 1.33 -12.13
C ALA A 537 16.27 1.96 -12.35
N SER A 538 16.93 1.68 -13.48
CA SER A 538 18.20 2.28 -13.90
C SER A 538 18.03 3.55 -14.72
N ASP A 539 16.89 3.69 -15.40
CA ASP A 539 16.67 4.70 -16.44
C ASP A 539 15.95 5.95 -15.90
N GLY A 540 15.47 5.89 -14.65
CA GLY A 540 15.01 7.07 -13.92
C GLY A 540 16.14 8.02 -13.52
N CYS A 541 15.79 9.22 -13.06
CA CYS A 541 16.75 10.14 -12.44
C CYS A 541 17.24 9.60 -11.10
N PHE A 542 16.36 8.92 -10.37
CA PHE A 542 16.68 8.09 -9.22
C PHE A 542 15.62 7.01 -9.03
N SER A 543 16.01 5.92 -8.37
CA SER A 543 15.09 4.92 -7.84
C SER A 543 15.30 4.76 -6.34
N LEU A 544 14.38 4.07 -5.66
CA LEU A 544 14.45 3.87 -4.22
C LEU A 544 13.82 2.55 -3.78
N GLY A 545 14.30 2.05 -2.65
CA GLY A 545 13.68 0.99 -1.88
C GLY A 545 13.20 1.52 -0.53
N MET A 546 11.96 1.22 -0.16
CA MET A 546 11.37 1.57 1.12
C MET A 546 11.76 0.50 2.15
N VAL A 547 12.39 0.92 3.24
CA VAL A 547 12.94 0.05 4.30
C VAL A 547 12.19 0.32 5.59
N ALA A 548 11.45 -0.66 6.10
CA ALA A 548 10.62 -0.53 7.29
C ALA A 548 11.31 -1.10 8.53
N ARG A 549 11.16 -0.42 9.68
CA ARG A 549 11.43 -0.99 11.02
C ARG A 549 10.39 -2.09 11.27
N PHE A 550 10.79 -3.34 11.06
CA PHE A 550 9.87 -4.45 10.84
C PHE A 550 9.59 -5.24 12.12
N ASP A 551 10.49 -6.12 12.53
CA ASP A 551 10.32 -6.96 13.72
C ASP A 551 10.04 -6.16 15.00
N PRO A 552 10.75 -5.04 15.30
CA PRO A 552 10.48 -4.27 16.50
C PRO A 552 9.04 -3.76 16.58
N VAL A 553 8.49 -3.25 15.47
CA VAL A 553 7.11 -2.74 15.42
C VAL A 553 6.09 -3.85 15.63
N LEU A 554 6.31 -5.03 15.05
CA LEU A 554 5.43 -6.18 15.23
C LEU A 554 5.45 -6.68 16.68
N ARG A 555 6.58 -6.57 17.38
CA ARG A 555 6.68 -6.92 18.80
C ARG A 555 6.04 -5.89 19.71
N GLU A 556 6.24 -4.60 19.43
CA GLU A 556 5.76 -3.50 20.26
C GLU A 556 4.26 -3.27 20.13
N LYS A 557 3.72 -3.38 18.91
CA LYS A 557 2.32 -3.01 18.61
C LYS A 557 1.46 -4.23 18.24
N GLY A 558 2.06 -5.32 17.77
CA GLY A 558 1.39 -6.57 17.40
C GLY A 558 1.40 -6.86 15.89
N ALA A 559 1.04 -8.10 15.53
CA ALA A 559 1.10 -8.61 14.15
C ALA A 559 0.23 -7.83 13.15
N TRP A 560 -0.84 -7.18 13.61
CA TRP A 560 -1.73 -6.33 12.81
C TRP A 560 -1.04 -5.08 12.24
N MET A 561 0.17 -4.75 12.70
CA MET A 561 1.01 -3.73 12.07
C MET A 561 1.62 -4.19 10.75
N TYR A 562 1.68 -5.49 10.45
CA TYR A 562 2.26 -5.97 9.20
C TYR A 562 1.59 -5.33 7.97
N PRO A 563 0.25 -5.39 7.79
CA PRO A 563 -0.46 -4.63 6.75
C PRO A 563 -0.15 -3.13 6.74
N ARG A 564 -0.06 -2.51 7.93
CA ARG A 564 0.10 -1.06 8.10
C ARG A 564 1.45 -0.54 7.62
N LEU A 565 2.51 -1.35 7.69
CA LEU A 565 3.80 -1.01 7.08
C LEU A 565 3.68 -0.91 5.55
N PHE A 566 2.85 -1.76 4.92
CA PHE A 566 2.54 -1.67 3.49
C PHE A 566 1.61 -0.49 3.17
N TRP A 567 0.67 -0.15 4.07
CA TRP A 567 -0.16 1.04 3.94
C TRP A 567 0.70 2.31 3.96
N GLU A 568 1.61 2.45 4.93
CA GLU A 568 2.53 3.58 4.99
C GLU A 568 3.43 3.67 3.74
N SER A 569 3.91 2.52 3.25
CA SER A 569 4.66 2.45 1.99
C SER A 569 3.82 2.92 0.79
N GLY A 570 2.53 2.56 0.74
CA GLY A 570 1.61 3.02 -0.30
C GLY A 570 1.29 4.52 -0.20
N VAL A 571 1.16 5.06 1.01
CA VAL A 571 0.99 6.51 1.25
C VAL A 571 2.22 7.27 0.74
N LEU A 572 3.43 6.82 1.09
CA LEU A 572 4.68 7.39 0.59
C LEU A 572 4.79 7.27 -0.94
N GLY A 573 4.43 6.11 -1.49
CA GLY A 573 4.36 5.88 -2.93
C GLY A 573 3.42 6.85 -3.64
N GLN A 574 2.25 7.14 -3.04
CA GLN A 574 1.28 8.08 -3.59
C GLN A 574 1.84 9.51 -3.66
N VAL A 575 2.57 9.94 -2.63
CA VAL A 575 3.27 11.24 -2.61
C VAL A 575 4.27 11.31 -3.78
N LEU A 576 5.17 10.33 -3.89
CA LEU A 576 6.19 10.28 -4.96
C LEU A 576 5.57 10.38 -6.36
N TYR A 577 4.45 9.69 -6.53
CA TYR A 577 3.63 9.72 -7.73
C TYR A 577 3.11 11.13 -8.06
N LEU A 578 2.51 11.81 -7.08
CA LEU A 578 1.92 13.14 -7.26
C LEU A 578 3.00 14.20 -7.46
N GLU A 579 4.05 14.17 -6.66
CA GLU A 579 5.21 15.07 -6.76
C GLU A 579 5.86 14.99 -8.14
N ALA A 580 6.15 13.78 -8.63
CA ALA A 580 6.74 13.59 -9.94
C ALA A 580 5.90 14.23 -11.06
N HIS A 581 4.58 14.03 -11.03
CA HIS A 581 3.71 14.64 -12.03
C HIS A 581 3.63 16.17 -11.88
N ALA A 582 3.57 16.68 -10.65
CA ALA A 582 3.50 18.11 -10.37
C ALA A 582 4.73 18.88 -10.85
N VAL A 583 5.93 18.28 -10.82
CA VAL A 583 7.15 18.88 -11.38
C VAL A 583 7.34 18.60 -12.89
N GLY A 584 6.42 17.84 -13.49
CA GLY A 584 6.36 17.61 -14.94
C GLY A 584 7.08 16.36 -15.45
N ILE A 585 7.37 15.41 -14.58
CA ILE A 585 7.94 14.09 -14.93
C ILE A 585 6.98 12.98 -14.51
N SER A 586 7.44 11.73 -14.39
CA SER A 586 6.62 10.60 -13.96
C SER A 586 7.34 9.72 -12.96
N ALA A 587 6.57 8.81 -12.37
CA ALA A 587 7.09 7.84 -11.43
C ALA A 587 6.43 6.49 -11.68
N THR A 588 7.00 5.44 -11.08
CA THR A 588 6.40 4.11 -11.05
C THR A 588 6.79 3.36 -9.79
N GLY A 589 5.80 2.74 -9.18
CA GLY A 589 5.97 1.77 -8.11
C GLY A 589 6.39 0.42 -8.66
N ILE A 590 7.31 -0.22 -7.96
CA ILE A 590 7.95 -1.48 -8.34
C ILE A 590 7.70 -2.50 -7.23
N GLY A 591 6.77 -3.43 -7.47
CA GLY A 591 6.47 -4.52 -6.53
C GLY A 591 7.45 -5.71 -6.61
N CYS A 592 8.13 -5.87 -7.75
CA CYS A 592 9.15 -6.90 -7.95
C CYS A 592 10.55 -6.36 -7.66
N TYR A 593 11.13 -6.85 -6.57
CA TYR A 593 12.51 -6.60 -6.18
C TYR A 593 13.04 -7.82 -5.44
N PHE A 594 14.35 -8.05 -5.47
CA PHE A 594 14.99 -9.13 -4.73
C PHE A 594 15.25 -8.71 -3.28
N ASP A 595 14.31 -9.07 -2.39
CA ASP A 595 14.28 -8.65 -0.98
C ASP A 595 15.65 -8.83 -0.29
N ASP A 596 16.23 -10.03 -0.32
CA ASP A 596 17.49 -10.34 0.38
C ASP A 596 18.73 -9.73 -0.31
N ALA A 597 18.68 -9.49 -1.63
CA ALA A 597 19.78 -8.82 -2.32
C ALA A 597 19.87 -7.34 -1.92
N VAL A 598 18.72 -6.70 -1.68
CA VAL A 598 18.67 -5.34 -1.11
C VAL A 598 19.29 -5.34 0.28
N HIS A 599 18.95 -6.33 1.11
CA HIS A 599 19.54 -6.47 2.46
C HIS A 599 21.04 -6.66 2.42
N GLN A 600 21.53 -7.55 1.55
CA GLN A 600 22.97 -7.75 1.34
C GLN A 600 23.67 -6.44 0.93
N ILE A 601 23.09 -5.64 0.05
CA ILE A 601 23.66 -4.33 -0.33
C ILE A 601 23.76 -3.41 0.88
N LEU A 602 22.71 -3.33 1.68
CA LEU A 602 22.63 -2.45 2.85
C LEU A 602 23.39 -2.98 4.07
N GLY A 603 23.77 -4.26 4.07
CA GLY A 603 24.33 -4.96 5.22
C GLY A 603 23.30 -5.24 6.32
N LEU A 604 22.01 -5.25 5.97
CA LEU A 604 20.94 -5.59 6.90
C LEU A 604 20.89 -7.10 7.09
N ASP A 605 20.85 -7.53 8.36
CA ASP A 605 20.69 -8.93 8.73
C ASP A 605 19.39 -9.13 9.53
N GLY A 606 18.82 -10.33 9.44
CA GLY A 606 17.63 -10.71 10.20
C GLY A 606 16.34 -9.99 9.76
N LEU A 607 15.50 -9.64 10.74
CA LEU A 607 14.15 -9.08 10.53
C LEU A 607 13.97 -7.68 11.13
N GLU A 608 15.03 -7.05 11.66
CA GLU A 608 14.91 -5.73 12.29
C GLU A 608 14.41 -4.68 11.29
N PHE A 609 14.99 -4.68 10.09
CA PHE A 609 14.56 -3.84 8.98
C PHE A 609 14.28 -4.69 7.74
N GLN A 610 13.17 -4.47 7.04
CA GLN A 610 12.82 -5.19 5.81
C GLN A 610 12.50 -4.23 4.66
N SER A 611 12.85 -4.62 3.42
CA SER A 611 12.49 -3.84 2.23
C SER A 611 11.06 -4.21 1.81
N LEU A 612 10.17 -3.24 1.66
CA LEU A 612 8.75 -3.48 1.45
C LEU A 612 8.23 -3.02 0.09
N TYR A 613 8.78 -1.95 -0.49
CA TYR A 613 8.29 -1.40 -1.76
C TYR A 613 9.40 -0.66 -2.48
N HIS A 614 9.46 -0.71 -3.81
CA HIS A 614 10.43 0.03 -4.60
C HIS A 614 9.74 1.06 -5.48
N PHE A 615 10.47 2.07 -5.92
CA PHE A 615 9.95 3.16 -6.75
C PHE A 615 11.03 3.70 -7.69
N THR A 616 10.62 4.30 -8.79
CA THR A 616 11.50 5.02 -9.71
C THR A 616 10.85 6.33 -10.16
N ILE A 617 11.64 7.37 -10.33
CA ILE A 617 11.20 8.71 -10.77
C ILE A 617 12.10 9.18 -11.90
N GLY A 618 11.49 9.64 -12.98
CA GLY A 618 12.20 10.10 -14.18
C GLY A 618 11.24 10.59 -15.27
N SER A 619 11.82 11.00 -16.39
CA SER A 619 11.05 11.39 -17.57
C SER A 619 10.52 10.14 -18.27
N PRO A 620 9.19 10.05 -18.52
CA PRO A 620 8.59 8.85 -19.10
C PRO A 620 8.82 8.76 -20.61
N VAL A 621 8.91 7.54 -21.12
CA VAL A 621 8.73 7.29 -22.57
C VAL A 621 7.23 7.21 -22.87
N LEU A 622 6.76 8.05 -23.79
CA LEU A 622 5.34 8.07 -24.21
C LEU A 622 5.10 7.12 -25.39
N ASP A 623 4.35 6.04 -25.15
CA ASP A 623 3.92 5.15 -26.24
C ASP A 623 2.73 5.74 -27.00
N LYS A 624 3.02 6.33 -28.17
CA LYS A 624 2.01 6.94 -29.06
C LYS A 624 1.03 5.95 -29.66
N ARG A 625 1.27 4.63 -29.55
CA ARG A 625 0.35 3.58 -30.03
C ARG A 625 -0.81 3.34 -29.08
N ILE A 626 -0.69 3.78 -27.83
CA ILE A 626 -1.73 3.60 -26.81
C ILE A 626 -2.66 4.82 -26.83
N MET A 627 -3.89 4.61 -27.27
CA MET A 627 -4.93 5.64 -27.25
C MET A 627 -5.39 5.89 -25.81
N SER A 628 -5.63 7.16 -25.47
CA SER A 628 -6.23 7.57 -24.21
C SER A 628 -7.66 8.02 -24.44
N LEU A 629 -8.60 7.42 -23.73
CA LEU A 629 -10.02 7.73 -23.75
C LEU A 629 -10.44 8.39 -22.43
N PRO A 630 -11.51 9.21 -22.43
CA PRO A 630 -12.02 9.84 -21.20
C PRO A 630 -12.45 8.79 -20.18
N ALA A 631 -12.42 9.15 -18.90
CA ALA A 631 -12.89 8.26 -17.83
C ALA A 631 -14.39 7.91 -17.96
N TYR A 632 -15.19 8.92 -18.31
CA TYR A 632 -16.65 8.84 -18.42
C TYR A 632 -17.17 9.70 -19.59
N PRO A 633 -18.19 9.26 -20.34
CA PRO A 633 -18.59 7.85 -20.41
C PRO A 633 -17.40 7.01 -20.91
N GLY A 634 -17.21 5.84 -20.29
CA GLY A 634 -16.21 4.88 -20.73
C GLY A 634 -16.66 4.14 -21.99
N PRO A 635 -15.80 3.32 -22.61
CA PRO A 635 -16.21 2.41 -23.67
C PRO A 635 -17.23 1.39 -23.15
N ASP A 636 -18.18 0.97 -24.01
CA ASP A 636 -19.21 -0.03 -23.73
C ASP A 636 -18.62 -1.46 -23.65
N ILE A 637 -17.69 -1.65 -22.71
CA ILE A 637 -17.04 -2.92 -22.43
C ILE A 637 -17.51 -3.37 -21.05
N ASP A 638 -18.37 -4.37 -21.02
CA ASP A 638 -18.52 -5.20 -19.83
C ASP A 638 -17.34 -6.19 -19.84
N ALA A 639 -16.39 -5.95 -18.94
CA ALA A 639 -15.20 -6.78 -18.75
C ALA A 639 -15.56 -8.18 -18.25
#